data_AF-A0A1Y0IQT0-F1
#
_entry.id   AF-A0A1Y0IQT0-F1
#
_cell.length_a   1.000
_cell.length_b   1.000
_cell.length_c   1.000
_cell.angle_alpha   90.00
_cell.angle_beta   90.00
_cell.angle_gamma   90.00
#
_symmetry.space_group_name_H-M   'P 1'
#
loop_
_entity.id
_entity.type
_entity.pdbx_description
1 polymer ?
#
loop_
_entity_poly.entity_id
_entity_poly.type
_entity_poly.pdbx_seq_one_letter_code
_entity_poly.pdbx_strand_id
1 'polypeptide(L)'
;MYVDTTFFSLNRQADWNKGALHNLSVTERGVQITRSERYGFYHTIRLEHIEGLRGLADFALGENDKLYLLDRAANVFLYDYENHYADAVFRSGHGQFSSRAMLTRAGSHLLIAEREGENRLVAYSPGTGQAVWRMNHYNGIPVHPLAVTTDRQGDAYVLIPLDPVRTQGGVEASDNSFYGVLKINSGGIPEHLYQHHTLAIRSGAGLHKLQERFHITVGPDGKLYILDGYDREVTTFHPDGTYEQRSRIQMYGGAPSGIGVDPHGAIYVGDNHPIEQAWEDNRFVLNFLADGSYVDEVSGFRGQAMKLLAGYARKMYIWNEEENLISVLEQKRRTHPLDKQGPLKGVYFSQAFDSTETETVWHKITVDSELPDETQLRISYYAADQKELLLGGQRVQLDEYLQDKSIPLSTKLPQLDELFSAPIVNPKDALLRAKGRYIWFKIEWSGNDRKSPLMRKLRVYFPRQSYLDYLPGVYQSDPGSRDFLERYLSLYGTFFDEMEEMIDHMSRFFDVDSSSGDLLKWLATWLGIAVDERWSEDQIRRLMKKSPELFKKRGTRQGLAEMIEVFTGEKPFIVEYFQYKYLLEKAQVKEYMEQLYGLDPYRFCVLIKPDVVKSEEERKILQKIIDEEKPAYSEAQLVVLEPRIYLGTHSYLGINTFLSEPTLLVLDDRTSMPNNTVLIDLDRDNRIGLHTRLELDANLE
;
A
#
# COMPACT_ATOMS: atom_id res chain seq x y z
N MET A 1 -11.87 -5.43 -49.42
CA MET A 1 -13.11 -4.70 -49.76
C MET A 1 -13.33 -3.75 -48.59
N TYR A 2 -12.38 -2.84 -48.40
CA TYR A 2 -12.15 -2.17 -47.12
C TYR A 2 -12.56 -0.72 -47.29
N VAL A 3 -13.71 -0.36 -46.75
CA VAL A 3 -13.99 1.06 -46.48
C VAL A 3 -13.31 1.31 -45.15
N ASP A 4 -12.23 2.09 -45.17
CA ASP A 4 -11.55 2.53 -43.93
C ASP A 4 -12.60 3.17 -43.02
N THR A 5 -12.90 2.54 -41.89
CA THR A 5 -13.77 3.11 -40.87
C THR A 5 -13.02 4.26 -40.21
N THR A 6 -13.39 5.50 -40.55
CA THR A 6 -12.78 6.68 -39.93
C THR A 6 -13.31 6.86 -38.51
N PHE A 7 -12.40 7.02 -37.56
CA PHE A 7 -12.78 7.27 -36.16
C PHE A 7 -11.80 8.23 -35.49
N PHE A 8 -12.33 8.97 -34.51
CA PHE A 8 -11.50 9.62 -33.50
C PHE A 8 -11.39 8.71 -32.28
N SER A 9 -10.25 8.76 -31.59
CA SER A 9 -10.01 7.97 -30.39
C SER A 9 -9.39 8.85 -29.31
N LEU A 10 -10.02 8.91 -28.14
CA LEU A 10 -9.40 9.39 -26.91
C LEU A 10 -8.93 8.15 -26.15
N ASN A 11 -7.63 7.87 -26.17
CA ASN A 11 -7.05 6.74 -25.43
C ASN A 11 -5.68 7.05 -24.80
N ARG A 12 -5.11 8.22 -25.07
CA ARG A 12 -3.85 8.66 -24.46
C ARG A 12 -4.08 9.87 -23.57
N GLN A 13 -3.21 10.03 -22.57
CA GLN A 13 -3.16 11.18 -21.69
C GLN A 13 -3.22 12.52 -22.47
N ALA A 14 -2.46 12.62 -23.56
CA ALA A 14 -2.41 13.81 -24.40
C ALA A 14 -3.74 14.14 -25.09
N ASP A 15 -4.57 13.13 -25.37
CA ASP A 15 -5.88 13.32 -26.00
C ASP A 15 -6.88 13.87 -24.99
N TRP A 16 -6.91 13.29 -23.78
CA TRP A 16 -7.76 13.76 -22.68
C TRP A 16 -7.40 15.21 -22.29
N ASN A 17 -6.12 15.54 -22.22
CA ASN A 17 -5.62 16.87 -21.85
C ASN A 17 -5.99 17.99 -22.83
N LYS A 18 -6.46 17.69 -24.04
CA LYS A 18 -7.01 18.69 -24.98
C LYS A 18 -8.38 19.23 -24.54
N GLY A 19 -9.08 18.51 -23.68
CA GLY A 19 -10.37 18.92 -23.11
C GLY A 19 -10.24 19.63 -21.77
N ALA A 20 -11.38 20.01 -21.21
CA ALA A 20 -11.48 20.58 -19.87
C ALA A 20 -11.84 19.49 -18.85
N LEU A 21 -11.01 19.33 -17.81
CA LEU A 21 -11.17 18.35 -16.74
C LEU A 21 -11.56 19.04 -15.44
N HIS A 22 -12.67 18.63 -14.83
CA HIS A 22 -13.13 19.12 -13.52
C HIS A 22 -13.25 17.95 -12.53
N ASN A 23 -12.45 17.99 -11.46
CA ASN A 23 -12.34 16.92 -10.46
C ASN A 23 -12.05 15.52 -11.06
N LEU A 24 -11.24 15.50 -12.12
CA LEU A 24 -10.80 14.27 -12.79
C LEU A 24 -9.27 14.18 -12.75
N SER A 25 -8.78 12.95 -12.63
CA SER A 25 -7.37 12.60 -12.78
C SER A 25 -7.24 11.65 -13.96
N VAL A 26 -6.25 11.92 -14.81
CA VAL A 26 -5.93 11.08 -15.96
C VAL A 26 -4.64 10.33 -15.62
N THR A 27 -4.67 9.03 -15.86
CA THR A 27 -3.58 8.10 -15.58
C THR A 27 -3.32 7.24 -16.81
N GLU A 28 -2.25 6.45 -16.82
CA GLU A 28 -1.99 5.49 -17.90
C GLU A 28 -3.12 4.48 -18.10
N ARG A 29 -3.89 4.17 -17.03
CA ARG A 29 -5.03 3.25 -17.10
C ARG A 29 -6.29 3.90 -17.66
N GLY A 30 -6.38 5.24 -17.71
CA GLY A 30 -7.57 5.98 -18.11
C GLY A 30 -7.91 7.16 -17.19
N VAL A 31 -9.12 7.69 -17.37
CA VAL A 31 -9.69 8.83 -16.64
C VAL A 31 -10.63 8.35 -15.53
N GLN A 32 -10.47 8.91 -14.34
CA GLN A 32 -11.31 8.67 -13.17
C GLN A 32 -11.46 9.95 -12.34
N ILE A 33 -12.38 9.96 -11.37
CA ILE A 33 -12.50 11.06 -10.41
C ILE A 33 -11.20 11.18 -9.61
N THR A 34 -10.79 12.41 -9.27
CA THR A 34 -9.59 12.63 -8.44
C THR A 34 -9.75 11.91 -7.10
N ARG A 35 -8.70 11.21 -6.67
CA ARG A 35 -8.67 10.46 -5.41
C ARG A 35 -7.38 10.73 -4.65
N SER A 36 -7.47 10.98 -3.35
CA SER A 36 -6.33 11.15 -2.44
C SER A 36 -6.43 10.24 -1.23
N GLU A 37 -5.32 10.11 -0.50
CA GLU A 37 -5.28 9.39 0.76
C GLU A 37 -5.82 10.29 1.89
N ARG A 38 -6.96 9.92 2.46
CA ARG A 38 -7.60 10.66 3.55
C ARG A 38 -7.92 9.73 4.70
N TYR A 39 -7.71 10.21 5.93
CA TYR A 39 -8.19 9.51 7.11
C TYR A 39 -9.70 9.46 7.10
N GLY A 40 -10.23 8.26 7.35
CA GLY A 40 -11.62 8.13 7.69
C GLY A 40 -11.85 6.99 8.67
N PHE A 41 -13.07 6.92 9.18
CA PHE A 41 -13.46 5.96 10.19
C PHE A 41 -13.08 4.52 9.79
N TYR A 42 -12.36 3.84 10.69
CA TYR A 42 -12.02 2.42 10.56
C TYR A 42 -12.73 1.60 11.64
N HIS A 43 -12.52 1.94 12.91
CA HIS A 43 -13.02 1.14 14.03
C HIS A 43 -13.25 2.00 15.28
N THR A 44 -14.11 1.52 16.18
CA THR A 44 -14.32 2.10 17.52
C THR A 44 -13.98 1.08 18.59
N ILE A 45 -13.01 1.41 19.44
CA ILE A 45 -12.65 0.62 20.61
C ILE A 45 -13.42 1.17 21.81
N ARG A 46 -14.47 0.48 22.25
CA ARG A 46 -15.23 0.85 23.44
C ARG A 46 -14.51 0.30 24.69
N LEU A 47 -14.02 1.20 25.53
CA LEU A 47 -13.17 0.85 26.67
C LEU A 47 -13.96 0.12 27.78
N GLU A 48 -15.27 0.34 27.85
CA GLU A 48 -16.19 -0.35 28.77
C GLU A 48 -16.30 -1.87 28.54
N HIS A 49 -15.96 -2.36 27.35
CA HIS A 49 -15.99 -3.78 27.02
C HIS A 49 -14.70 -4.52 27.39
N ILE A 50 -13.66 -3.81 27.85
CA ILE A 50 -12.39 -4.40 28.23
C ILE A 50 -12.48 -4.84 29.69
N GLU A 51 -12.53 -6.15 29.91
CA GLU A 51 -12.69 -6.73 31.24
C GLU A 51 -11.57 -6.29 32.19
N GLY A 52 -11.95 -5.74 33.34
CA GLY A 52 -11.02 -5.32 34.38
C GLY A 52 -10.40 -3.93 34.21
N LEU A 53 -10.60 -3.25 33.07
CA LEU A 53 -10.10 -1.89 32.82
C LEU A 53 -10.86 -0.86 33.66
N ARG A 54 -10.18 -0.14 34.55
CA ARG A 54 -10.82 0.85 35.45
C ARG A 54 -10.63 2.28 34.98
N GLY A 55 -11.22 2.61 33.83
CA GLY A 55 -11.14 3.93 33.21
C GLY A 55 -9.73 4.21 32.69
N LEU A 56 -9.62 4.66 31.43
CA LEU A 56 -8.32 4.93 30.84
C LEU A 56 -7.67 6.17 31.48
N ALA A 57 -6.38 6.10 31.71
CA ALA A 57 -5.56 7.18 32.21
C ALA A 57 -4.50 7.61 31.18
N ASP A 58 -3.90 6.63 30.48
CA ASP A 58 -3.10 6.89 29.29
C ASP A 58 -3.08 5.66 28.37
N PHE A 59 -2.68 5.84 27.11
CA PHE A 59 -2.41 4.70 26.21
C PHE A 59 -1.21 4.94 25.31
N ALA A 60 -0.59 3.85 24.86
CA ALA A 60 0.50 3.85 23.90
C ALA A 60 0.32 2.76 22.85
N LEU A 61 1.00 2.94 21.72
CA LEU A 61 1.02 1.95 20.65
C LEU A 61 2.04 0.85 20.96
N GLY A 62 1.59 -0.39 20.88
CA GLY A 62 2.42 -1.58 20.89
C GLY A 62 2.80 -2.04 19.49
N GLU A 63 3.38 -3.23 19.40
CA GLU A 63 3.68 -3.88 18.12
C GLU A 63 2.40 -4.43 17.48
N ASN A 64 2.37 -4.47 16.14
CA ASN A 64 1.29 -5.05 15.34
C ASN A 64 -0.11 -4.50 15.69
N ASP A 65 -0.25 -3.16 15.78
CA ASP A 65 -1.50 -2.46 16.10
C ASP A 65 -2.09 -2.76 17.49
N LYS A 66 -1.39 -3.48 18.38
CA LYS A 66 -1.82 -3.65 19.77
C LYS A 66 -1.69 -2.34 20.55
N LEU A 67 -2.46 -2.20 21.62
CA LEU A 67 -2.45 -1.01 22.47
C LEU A 67 -2.02 -1.37 23.89
N TYR A 68 -1.10 -0.58 24.45
CA TYR A 68 -0.89 -0.56 25.90
C TYR A 68 -1.87 0.43 26.51
N LEU A 69 -2.69 -0.02 27.46
CA LEU A 69 -3.70 0.78 28.14
C LEU A 69 -3.33 0.89 29.63
N LEU A 70 -3.03 2.09 30.12
CA LEU A 70 -2.87 2.40 31.54
C LEU A 70 -4.22 2.85 32.08
N ASP A 71 -4.69 2.23 33.16
CA ASP A 71 -5.94 2.61 33.80
C ASP A 71 -5.75 3.48 35.06
N ARG A 72 -6.86 4.00 35.61
CA ARG A 72 -6.84 4.84 36.82
C ARG A 72 -6.49 4.10 38.10
N ALA A 73 -6.37 2.76 38.06
CA ALA A 73 -5.86 1.94 39.16
C ALA A 73 -4.39 1.53 38.98
N ALA A 74 -3.70 2.14 38.01
CA ALA A 74 -2.32 1.87 37.63
C ALA A 74 -2.08 0.43 37.12
N ASN A 75 -3.12 -0.21 36.58
CA ASN A 75 -2.97 -1.43 35.79
C ASN A 75 -2.49 -1.07 34.37
N VAL A 76 -1.73 -1.97 33.75
CA VAL A 76 -1.40 -1.87 32.33
C VAL A 76 -1.88 -3.11 31.61
N PHE A 77 -2.66 -2.92 30.56
CA PHE A 77 -3.16 -3.98 29.69
C PHE A 77 -2.49 -3.90 28.32
N LEU A 78 -2.10 -5.04 27.76
CA LEU A 78 -1.83 -5.18 26.34
C LEU A 78 -3.12 -5.65 25.67
N TYR A 79 -3.72 -4.78 24.86
CA TYR A 79 -5.00 -5.00 24.22
C TYR A 79 -4.87 -5.19 22.71
N ASP A 80 -5.37 -6.33 22.23
CA ASP A 80 -5.58 -6.63 20.83
C ASP A 80 -7.07 -6.42 20.51
N TYR A 81 -7.37 -5.28 19.89
CA TYR A 81 -8.75 -4.89 19.61
C TYR A 81 -9.39 -5.65 18.45
N GLU A 82 -8.59 -6.25 17.55
CA GLU A 82 -9.08 -7.06 16.45
C GLU A 82 -9.58 -8.42 16.97
N ASN A 83 -8.88 -8.99 17.95
CA ASN A 83 -9.24 -10.27 18.58
C ASN A 83 -10.05 -10.13 19.89
N HIS A 84 -10.36 -8.90 20.31
CA HIS A 84 -11.02 -8.59 21.59
C HIS A 84 -10.35 -9.24 22.80
N TYR A 85 -9.00 -9.26 22.81
CA TYR A 85 -8.21 -9.92 23.84
C TYR A 85 -7.37 -8.90 24.62
N ALA A 86 -7.47 -8.94 25.94
CA ALA A 86 -6.70 -8.10 26.86
C ALA A 86 -5.85 -8.97 27.79
N ASP A 87 -4.54 -8.71 27.84
CA ASP A 87 -3.64 -9.32 28.81
C ASP A 87 -3.14 -8.28 29.81
N ALA A 88 -3.19 -8.60 31.10
CA ALA A 88 -2.78 -7.68 32.17
C ALA A 88 -1.28 -7.82 32.42
N VAL A 89 -0.50 -6.86 31.92
CA VAL A 89 0.96 -6.78 32.09
C VAL A 89 1.32 -6.35 33.52
N PHE A 90 0.61 -5.35 34.04
CA PHE A 90 0.74 -4.88 35.42
C PHE A 90 -0.62 -4.86 36.10
N ARG A 91 -0.68 -5.38 37.34
CA ARG A 91 -1.89 -5.37 38.18
C ARG A 91 -1.71 -4.42 39.35
N SER A 92 -2.82 -3.87 39.83
CA SER A 92 -2.86 -2.83 40.85
C SER A 92 -2.15 -3.26 42.13
N GLY A 93 -1.58 -2.27 42.83
CA GLY A 93 -0.81 -2.50 44.06
C GLY A 93 0.66 -2.87 43.85
N HIS A 94 1.19 -2.81 42.62
CA HIS A 94 2.62 -3.06 42.34
C HIS A 94 3.57 -1.97 42.88
N GLY A 95 3.09 -0.73 43.03
CA GLY A 95 3.84 0.38 43.62
C GLY A 95 5.02 0.91 42.80
N GLN A 96 5.18 0.48 41.55
CA GLN A 96 6.30 0.84 40.67
C GLN A 96 6.11 2.18 39.94
N PHE A 97 4.86 2.51 39.60
CA PHE A 97 4.43 3.74 38.94
C PHE A 97 2.96 4.04 39.24
N SER A 98 2.56 5.29 39.04
CA SER A 98 1.22 5.80 39.30
C SER A 98 0.32 5.75 38.06
N SER A 99 -0.98 5.95 38.25
CA SER A 99 -1.93 6.14 37.16
C SER A 99 -1.76 7.46 36.41
N ARG A 100 -0.83 8.32 36.84
CA ARG A 100 -0.50 9.58 36.18
C ARG A 100 0.69 9.44 35.24
N ALA A 101 1.35 8.29 35.21
CA ALA A 101 2.47 8.07 34.31
C ALA A 101 2.03 8.15 32.85
N MET A 102 2.97 8.53 31.98
CA MET A 102 2.77 8.48 30.54
C MET A 102 3.41 7.21 29.97
N LEU A 103 2.73 6.60 29.03
CA LEU A 103 3.19 5.41 28.34
C LEU A 103 3.82 5.76 26.99
N THR A 104 4.93 5.10 26.68
CA THR A 104 5.40 4.96 25.30
C THR A 104 6.19 3.66 25.13
N ARG A 105 6.67 3.39 23.93
CA ARG A 105 7.51 2.22 23.64
C ARG A 105 8.97 2.64 23.46
N ALA A 106 9.90 1.79 23.88
CA ALA A 106 11.33 1.94 23.58
C ALA A 106 11.86 0.57 23.12
N GLY A 107 12.01 0.37 21.82
CA GLY A 107 12.28 -0.94 21.22
C GLY A 107 11.20 -1.96 21.60
N SER A 108 11.59 -3.12 22.10
CA SER A 108 10.64 -4.13 22.61
C SER A 108 10.15 -3.85 24.04
N HIS A 109 10.52 -2.71 24.65
CA HIS A 109 10.20 -2.37 26.04
C HIS A 109 9.06 -1.37 26.16
N LEU A 110 8.30 -1.47 27.25
CA LEU A 110 7.32 -0.48 27.66
C LEU A 110 8.03 0.59 28.50
N LEU A 111 8.12 1.81 27.98
CA LEU A 111 8.68 2.95 28.69
C LEU A 111 7.58 3.66 29.49
N ILE A 112 7.78 3.72 30.80
CA ILE A 112 6.94 4.44 31.74
C ILE A 112 7.63 5.74 32.12
N ALA A 113 6.98 6.86 31.85
CA ALA A 113 7.44 8.18 32.23
C ALA A 113 6.57 8.74 33.37
N GLU A 114 7.07 8.65 34.58
CA GLU A 114 6.36 9.06 35.79
C GLU A 114 6.35 10.59 35.94
N ARG A 115 5.16 11.13 36.14
CA ARG A 115 4.95 12.56 36.39
C ARG A 115 5.30 12.93 37.82
N GLU A 116 5.00 12.03 38.78
CA GLU A 116 5.17 12.25 40.21
C GLU A 116 5.83 11.04 40.88
N GLY A 117 7.06 11.19 41.39
CA GLY A 117 7.78 10.10 42.05
C GLY A 117 9.30 10.17 41.93
N GLU A 118 9.99 9.18 42.51
CA GLU A 118 11.46 9.07 42.43
C GLU A 118 11.93 8.40 41.13
N ASN A 119 11.15 7.45 40.59
CA ASN A 119 11.44 6.74 39.35
C ASN A 119 10.90 7.49 38.14
N ARG A 120 11.68 8.36 37.52
CA ARG A 120 11.22 9.28 36.46
C ARG A 120 10.97 8.60 35.13
N LEU A 121 11.98 7.90 34.60
CA LEU A 121 11.85 7.09 33.40
C LEU A 121 12.28 5.67 33.71
N VAL A 122 11.43 4.69 33.43
CA VAL A 122 11.74 3.27 33.59
C VAL A 122 11.22 2.49 32.41
N ALA A 123 12.10 1.73 31.76
CA ALA A 123 11.68 0.76 30.75
C ALA A 123 11.46 -0.61 31.37
N TYR A 124 10.32 -1.21 31.08
CA TYR A 124 9.96 -2.54 31.54
C TYR A 124 9.88 -3.51 30.36
N SER A 125 10.29 -4.76 30.58
CA SER A 125 10.02 -5.83 29.62
C SER A 125 8.54 -6.25 29.74
N PRO A 126 7.72 -6.13 28.68
CA PRO A 126 6.30 -6.48 28.75
C PRO A 126 6.05 -7.95 29.08
N GLY A 127 6.98 -8.84 28.72
CA GLY A 127 6.84 -10.28 28.95
C GLY A 127 7.13 -10.72 30.40
N THR A 128 7.90 -9.93 31.16
CA THR A 128 8.33 -10.28 32.52
C THR A 128 7.92 -9.27 33.58
N GLY A 129 7.52 -8.05 33.19
CA GLY A 129 7.24 -6.95 34.10
C GLY A 129 8.47 -6.40 34.83
N GLN A 130 9.68 -6.85 34.48
CA GLN A 130 10.93 -6.42 35.11
C GLN A 130 11.46 -5.13 34.49
N ALA A 131 12.02 -4.26 35.32
CA ALA A 131 12.69 -3.05 34.87
C ALA A 131 14.03 -3.40 34.21
N VAL A 132 14.20 -2.98 32.97
CA VAL A 132 15.41 -3.19 32.16
C VAL A 132 16.42 -2.09 32.41
N TRP A 133 15.96 -0.83 32.41
CA TRP A 133 16.80 0.33 32.70
C TRP A 133 15.97 1.46 33.31
N ARG A 134 16.66 2.39 33.98
CA ARG A 134 16.07 3.56 34.66
C ARG A 134 16.90 4.82 34.40
N MET A 135 16.22 5.96 34.27
CA MET A 135 16.85 7.27 34.14
C MET A 135 16.11 8.31 34.97
N ASN A 136 16.77 8.77 36.04
CA ASN A 136 16.23 9.78 36.95
C ASN A 136 16.87 11.17 36.74
N HIS A 137 18.08 11.20 36.17
CA HIS A 137 18.84 12.42 35.92
C HIS A 137 19.48 12.36 34.54
N TYR A 138 19.62 13.52 33.91
CA TYR A 138 20.38 13.72 32.68
C TYR A 138 21.33 14.90 32.87
N ASN A 139 22.64 14.68 32.72
CA ASN A 139 23.68 15.69 32.97
C ASN A 139 23.54 16.43 34.32
N GLY A 140 23.13 15.71 35.36
CA GLY A 140 22.93 16.28 36.71
C GLY A 140 21.58 16.97 36.93
N ILE A 141 20.76 17.14 35.89
CA ILE A 141 19.42 17.72 35.98
C ILE A 141 18.40 16.59 36.20
N PRO A 142 17.51 16.68 37.21
CA PRO A 142 16.42 15.72 37.38
C PRO A 142 15.50 15.70 36.15
N VAL A 143 15.21 14.50 35.65
CA VAL A 143 14.36 14.31 34.48
C VAL A 143 12.90 14.49 34.89
N HIS A 144 12.26 15.54 34.39
CA HIS A 144 10.82 15.79 34.60
C HIS A 144 10.08 15.66 33.27
N PRO A 145 9.51 14.49 32.96
CA PRO A 145 8.86 14.28 31.67
C PRO A 145 7.59 15.14 31.55
N LEU A 146 7.53 15.91 30.47
CA LEU A 146 6.37 16.73 30.10
C LEU A 146 5.53 16.04 29.02
N ALA A 147 6.18 15.41 28.05
CA ALA A 147 5.55 14.61 27.01
C ALA A 147 6.51 13.49 26.56
N VAL A 148 5.96 12.37 26.09
CA VAL A 148 6.74 11.24 25.57
C VAL A 148 6.17 10.73 24.26
N THR A 149 7.04 10.27 23.38
CA THR A 149 6.65 9.57 22.15
C THR A 149 7.75 8.61 21.72
N THR A 150 7.49 7.81 20.69
CA THR A 150 8.44 6.87 20.12
C THR A 150 8.45 7.02 18.60
N ASP A 151 9.60 6.79 17.98
CA ASP A 151 9.71 6.73 16.54
C ASP A 151 9.45 5.31 16.00
N ARG A 152 9.68 5.13 14.70
CA ARG A 152 9.54 3.81 14.06
C ARG A 152 10.67 2.84 14.38
N GLN A 153 11.85 3.34 14.72
CA GLN A 153 13.02 2.53 15.08
C GLN A 153 12.91 2.00 16.52
N GLY A 154 12.01 2.60 17.32
CA GLY A 154 11.82 2.28 18.73
C GLY A 154 12.66 3.16 19.65
N ASP A 155 13.19 4.28 19.17
CA ASP A 155 13.83 5.28 20.03
C ASP A 155 12.74 6.10 20.73
N ALA A 156 12.97 6.39 22.00
CA ALA A 156 12.07 7.18 22.82
C ALA A 156 12.48 8.65 22.81
N TYR A 157 11.49 9.52 22.71
CA TYR A 157 11.67 10.97 22.75
C TYR A 157 10.93 11.49 23.97
N VAL A 158 11.65 12.19 24.85
CA VAL A 158 11.12 12.69 26.13
C VAL A 158 11.33 14.20 26.20
N LEU A 159 10.24 14.97 26.23
CA LEU A 159 10.29 16.41 26.45
C LEU A 159 10.52 16.69 27.93
N ILE A 160 11.56 17.48 28.24
CA ILE A 160 11.96 17.84 29.61
C ILE A 160 12.19 19.35 29.73
N PRO A 161 11.91 19.95 30.89
CA PRO A 161 12.42 21.28 31.22
C PRO A 161 13.94 21.17 31.45
N LEU A 162 14.70 22.16 30.98
CA LEU A 162 16.16 22.19 31.14
C LEU A 162 16.59 22.86 32.46
N ASP A 163 15.79 23.81 32.96
CA ASP A 163 16.10 24.56 34.18
C ASP A 163 14.91 24.58 35.17
N PRO A 164 14.50 23.41 35.71
CA PRO A 164 13.40 23.36 36.68
C PRO A 164 13.81 23.98 38.02
N VAL A 165 12.92 24.77 38.62
CA VAL A 165 13.12 25.41 39.93
C VAL A 165 12.20 24.77 40.98
N ARG A 166 12.76 24.42 42.13
CA ARG A 166 11.97 23.91 43.26
C ARG A 166 11.45 25.07 44.11
N THR A 167 10.13 25.21 44.22
CA THR A 167 9.43 26.22 45.02
C THR A 167 8.70 25.56 46.20
N GLN A 168 8.08 26.36 47.08
CA GLN A 168 7.25 25.83 48.18
C GLN A 168 6.03 25.05 47.67
N GLY A 169 5.58 25.30 46.43
CA GLY A 169 4.45 24.64 45.79
C GLY A 169 4.80 23.37 44.99
N GLY A 170 6.09 23.02 44.87
CA GLY A 170 6.55 21.87 44.09
C GLY A 170 7.71 22.20 43.17
N VAL A 171 7.82 21.49 42.04
CA VAL A 171 8.77 21.82 40.98
C VAL A 171 8.02 22.60 39.91
N GLU A 172 8.58 23.72 39.48
CA GLU A 172 7.97 24.65 38.52
C GLU A 172 9.02 25.07 37.50
N ALA A 173 8.58 25.44 36.29
CA ALA A 173 9.44 26.10 35.33
C ALA A 173 9.39 27.62 35.61
N SER A 174 10.55 28.26 35.75
CA SER A 174 10.61 29.72 35.92
C SER A 174 10.25 30.45 34.64
N ASP A 175 9.88 31.73 34.77
CA ASP A 175 9.71 32.62 33.61
C ASP A 175 10.97 32.62 32.74
N ASN A 176 10.78 32.48 31.42
CA ASN A 176 11.84 32.42 30.41
C ASN A 176 12.84 31.27 30.58
N SER A 177 12.43 30.17 31.21
CA SER A 177 13.21 28.91 31.21
C SER A 177 13.13 28.19 29.87
N PHE A 178 14.07 27.28 29.59
CA PHE A 178 14.10 26.50 28.35
C PHE A 178 13.60 25.06 28.56
N TYR A 179 13.12 24.46 27.48
CA TYR A 179 12.82 23.04 27.41
C TYR A 179 13.51 22.41 26.20
N GLY A 180 13.69 21.09 26.24
CA GLY A 180 14.29 20.32 25.17
C GLY A 180 13.68 18.94 25.08
N VAL A 181 14.01 18.22 24.01
CA VAL A 181 13.58 16.83 23.83
C VAL A 181 14.79 15.93 23.82
N LEU A 182 14.82 14.97 24.73
CA LEU A 182 15.88 13.97 24.84
C LEU A 182 15.52 12.74 24.00
N LYS A 183 16.38 12.38 23.04
CA LYS A 183 16.31 11.10 22.32
C LYS A 183 17.09 10.05 23.09
N ILE A 184 16.41 8.97 23.43
CA ILE A 184 16.94 7.84 24.20
C ILE A 184 16.73 6.59 23.36
N ASN A 185 17.79 5.83 23.10
CA ASN A 185 17.65 4.59 22.36
C ASN A 185 16.99 3.48 23.20
N SER A 186 16.67 2.35 22.56
CA SER A 186 16.05 1.20 23.22
C SER A 186 16.82 0.67 24.45
N GLY A 187 18.15 0.87 24.50
CA GLY A 187 19.00 0.49 25.61
C GLY A 187 19.03 1.49 26.78
N GLY A 188 18.30 2.60 26.70
CA GLY A 188 18.25 3.62 27.75
C GLY A 188 19.41 4.62 27.71
N ILE A 189 20.17 4.65 26.60
CA ILE A 189 21.30 5.58 26.43
C ILE A 189 20.78 6.85 25.73
N PRO A 190 20.97 8.05 26.32
CA PRO A 190 20.68 9.30 25.63
C PRO A 190 21.64 9.51 24.45
N GLU A 191 21.10 9.75 23.26
CA GLU A 191 21.88 9.96 22.03
C GLU A 191 21.95 11.42 21.63
N HIS A 192 20.86 12.15 21.82
CA HIS A 192 20.74 13.52 21.35
C HIS A 192 19.80 14.35 22.21
N LEU A 193 20.11 15.64 22.37
CA LEU A 193 19.23 16.62 23.00
C LEU A 193 18.82 17.68 21.97
N TYR A 194 17.57 17.65 21.54
CA TYR A 194 16.99 18.68 20.69
C TYR A 194 16.71 19.92 21.54
N GLN A 195 17.46 20.98 21.28
CA GLN A 195 17.35 22.25 21.97
C GLN A 195 17.53 23.41 21.00
N HIS A 196 16.80 24.50 21.22
CA HIS A 196 16.93 25.71 20.44
C HIS A 196 16.48 26.91 21.27
N HIS A 197 17.04 28.10 21.00
CA HIS A 197 16.71 29.32 21.76
C HIS A 197 15.23 29.75 21.65
N THR A 198 14.48 29.16 20.72
CA THR A 198 13.04 29.40 20.58
C THR A 198 12.21 28.55 21.55
N LEU A 199 12.74 27.43 22.06
CA LEU A 199 12.05 26.52 22.98
C LEU A 199 12.05 27.07 24.42
N ALA A 200 11.34 28.18 24.62
CA ALA A 200 11.27 28.90 25.88
C ALA A 200 9.86 28.85 26.51
N ILE A 201 9.80 28.68 27.82
CA ILE A 201 8.60 28.77 28.65
C ILE A 201 8.46 30.23 29.08
N ARG A 202 7.66 31.02 28.33
CA ARG A 202 7.55 32.47 28.52
C ARG A 202 6.85 32.89 29.81
N SER A 203 5.94 32.06 30.30
CA SER A 203 5.23 32.27 31.55
C SER A 203 5.39 31.01 32.39
N GLY A 204 5.94 31.21 33.58
CA GLY A 204 6.22 30.18 34.55
C GLY A 204 4.93 29.46 34.94
N ALA A 205 5.04 28.14 35.03
CA ALA A 205 3.93 27.28 35.36
C ALA A 205 4.44 26.05 36.11
N GLY A 206 3.60 25.52 37.00
CA GLY A 206 3.84 24.22 37.60
C GLY A 206 3.89 23.12 36.55
N LEU A 207 4.71 22.09 36.77
CA LEU A 207 4.95 21.01 35.80
C LEU A 207 3.65 20.36 35.31
N HIS A 208 2.63 20.24 36.17
CA HIS A 208 1.31 19.71 35.80
C HIS A 208 0.69 20.44 34.61
N LYS A 209 0.71 21.78 34.61
CA LYS A 209 0.13 22.58 33.53
C LYS A 209 0.94 22.44 32.24
N LEU A 210 2.25 22.27 32.38
CA LEU A 210 3.14 22.05 31.23
C LEU A 210 2.93 20.67 30.60
N GLN A 211 2.61 19.65 31.40
CA GLN A 211 2.27 18.31 30.93
C GLN A 211 0.95 18.24 30.15
N GLU A 212 0.05 19.22 30.34
CA GLU A 212 -1.18 19.38 29.56
C GLU A 212 -0.99 20.30 28.34
N ARG A 213 0.06 21.13 28.35
CA ARG A 213 0.39 22.11 27.31
C ARG A 213 1.14 21.50 26.14
N PHE A 214 2.08 20.60 26.40
CA PHE A 214 3.01 20.10 25.39
C PHE A 214 2.63 18.74 24.87
N HIS A 215 2.71 18.59 23.55
CA HIS A 215 2.57 17.31 22.87
C HIS A 215 3.72 17.14 21.89
N ILE A 216 4.22 15.91 21.74
CA ILE A 216 5.31 15.61 20.81
C ILE A 216 4.96 14.40 19.95
N THR A 217 5.44 14.40 18.72
CA THR A 217 5.34 13.26 17.81
C THR A 217 6.53 13.22 16.88
N VAL A 218 6.87 12.02 16.39
CA VAL A 218 7.92 11.83 15.39
C VAL A 218 7.26 11.37 14.10
N GLY A 219 7.49 12.12 13.03
CA GLY A 219 6.97 11.82 11.71
C GLY A 219 7.60 10.54 11.13
N PRO A 220 6.96 9.90 10.13
CA PRO A 220 7.54 8.78 9.40
C PRO A 220 8.91 9.04 8.73
N ASP A 221 9.22 10.31 8.49
CA ASP A 221 10.50 10.81 7.98
C ASP A 221 11.57 11.01 9.07
N GLY A 222 11.23 10.74 10.33
CA GLY A 222 12.08 10.89 11.51
C GLY A 222 12.14 12.31 12.07
N LYS A 223 11.41 13.27 11.49
CA LYS A 223 11.35 14.64 12.02
C LYS A 223 10.59 14.68 13.34
N LEU A 224 11.09 15.47 14.27
CA LEU A 224 10.45 15.70 15.56
C LEU A 224 9.56 16.94 15.49
N TYR A 225 8.31 16.79 15.91
CA TYR A 225 7.33 17.87 15.99
C TYR A 225 6.93 18.09 17.44
N ILE A 226 7.02 19.34 17.89
CA ILE A 226 6.66 19.78 19.24
C ILE A 226 5.51 20.76 19.12
N LEU A 227 4.34 20.38 19.62
CA LEU A 227 3.18 21.24 19.74
C LEU A 227 3.16 21.90 21.12
N ASP A 228 3.14 23.23 21.11
CA ASP A 228 2.78 24.04 22.25
C ASP A 228 1.30 24.43 22.13
N GLY A 229 0.43 23.74 22.88
CA GLY A 229 -1.02 23.96 22.81
C GLY A 229 -1.46 25.34 23.33
N TYR A 230 -0.66 25.98 24.18
CA TYR A 230 -0.95 27.30 24.71
C TYR A 230 -0.62 28.39 23.70
N ASP A 231 0.59 28.36 23.13
CA ASP A 231 1.03 29.35 22.12
C ASP A 231 0.50 29.04 20.72
N ARG A 232 -0.05 27.83 20.51
CA ARG A 232 -0.54 27.28 19.23
C ARG A 232 0.56 27.28 18.16
N GLU A 233 1.74 26.85 18.57
CA GLU A 233 2.93 26.78 17.72
C GLU A 233 3.40 25.33 17.59
N VAL A 234 3.79 24.93 16.38
CA VAL A 234 4.48 23.68 16.11
C VAL A 234 5.92 24.00 15.75
N THR A 235 6.86 23.48 16.54
CA THR A 235 8.30 23.56 16.25
C THR A 235 8.78 22.23 15.68
N THR A 236 9.53 22.28 14.57
CA THR A 236 10.00 21.09 13.85
C THR A 236 11.53 21.01 13.86
N PHE A 237 12.05 19.81 14.10
CA PHE A 237 13.47 19.48 14.01
C PHE A 237 13.71 18.31 13.05
N HIS A 238 14.81 18.36 12.32
CA HIS A 238 15.30 17.23 11.55
C HIS A 238 15.88 16.13 12.45
N PRO A 239 15.97 14.88 11.97
CA PRO A 239 16.51 13.76 12.75
C PRO A 239 17.92 14.02 13.32
N ASP A 240 18.73 14.80 12.62
CA ASP A 240 20.11 15.14 12.99
C ASP A 240 20.25 16.19 14.10
N GLY A 241 19.13 16.74 14.59
CA GLY A 241 19.12 17.78 15.62
C GLY A 241 18.98 19.20 15.09
N THR A 242 19.02 19.39 13.77
CA THR A 242 18.94 20.73 13.18
C THR A 242 17.52 21.28 13.30
N TYR A 243 17.42 22.54 13.75
CA TYR A 243 16.16 23.28 13.79
C TYR A 243 15.71 23.58 12.35
N GLU A 244 14.48 23.19 12.02
CA GLU A 244 13.92 23.46 10.69
C GLU A 244 13.11 24.76 10.71
N GLN A 245 12.01 24.76 11.47
CA GLN A 245 11.07 25.88 11.48
C GLN A 245 10.14 25.88 12.69
N ARG A 246 9.42 26.99 12.81
CA ARG A 246 8.34 27.20 13.76
C ARG A 246 7.16 27.82 13.03
N SER A 247 6.01 27.17 13.16
CA SER A 247 4.79 27.54 12.46
C SER A 247 3.66 27.72 13.45
N ARG A 248 2.85 28.78 13.29
CA ARG A 248 1.65 28.99 14.10
C ARG A 248 0.46 28.32 13.42
N ILE A 249 -0.25 27.46 14.13
CA ILE A 249 -1.45 26.80 13.61
C ILE A 249 -2.67 27.72 13.78
N GLN A 250 -3.38 27.97 12.67
CA GLN A 250 -4.57 28.82 12.66
C GLN A 250 -5.81 28.02 13.05
N MET A 251 -6.10 27.96 14.34
CA MET A 251 -7.29 27.30 14.88
C MET A 251 -8.31 28.34 15.36
N TYR A 252 -9.55 28.27 14.89
CA TYR A 252 -10.63 29.16 15.32
C TYR A 252 -11.35 28.53 16.52
N GLY A 253 -11.14 29.06 17.73
CA GLY A 253 -11.58 28.40 18.98
C GLY A 253 -10.66 27.23 19.37
N GLY A 254 -11.09 26.38 20.31
CA GLY A 254 -10.41 25.11 20.59
C GLY A 254 -9.19 25.14 21.53
N ALA A 255 -8.93 24.01 22.18
CA ALA A 255 -7.68 23.74 22.90
C ALA A 255 -6.94 22.63 22.14
N PRO A 256 -5.83 22.94 21.43
CA PRO A 256 -5.05 21.93 20.71
C PRO A 256 -4.66 20.79 21.65
N SER A 257 -4.90 19.58 21.20
CA SER A 257 -4.72 18.37 22.01
C SER A 257 -4.20 17.24 21.16
N GLY A 258 -3.04 16.71 21.55
CA GLY A 258 -2.34 15.72 20.74
C GLY A 258 -1.86 16.25 19.38
N ILE A 259 -0.88 15.56 18.81
CA ILE A 259 -0.33 15.87 17.50
C ILE A 259 0.06 14.57 16.80
N GLY A 260 -0.28 14.46 15.53
CA GLY A 260 0.06 13.34 14.67
C GLY A 260 0.57 13.85 13.32
N VAL A 261 1.46 13.09 12.70
CA VAL A 261 2.01 13.45 11.38
C VAL A 261 1.90 12.23 10.46
N ASP A 262 1.45 12.45 9.23
CA ASP A 262 1.36 11.39 8.23
C ASP A 262 2.69 11.21 7.45
N PRO A 263 2.80 10.19 6.58
CA PRO A 263 4.01 9.98 5.78
C PRO A 263 4.36 11.10 4.79
N HIS A 264 3.44 12.04 4.54
CA HIS A 264 3.65 13.18 3.66
C HIS A 264 4.00 14.47 4.42
N GLY A 265 4.11 14.40 5.75
CA GLY A 265 4.43 15.54 6.61
C GLY A 265 3.23 16.45 6.89
N ALA A 266 2.00 16.01 6.60
CA ALA A 266 0.80 16.73 6.99
C ALA A 266 0.57 16.58 8.50
N ILE A 267 0.26 17.69 9.17
CA ILE A 267 0.13 17.77 10.62
C ILE A 267 -1.34 17.68 11.00
N TYR A 268 -1.66 16.77 11.92
CA TYR A 268 -2.99 16.55 12.46
C TYR A 268 -3.01 16.93 13.93
N VAL A 269 -3.97 17.77 14.31
CA VAL A 269 -4.12 18.28 15.69
C VAL A 269 -5.54 18.01 16.14
N GLY A 270 -5.68 17.43 17.33
CA GLY A 270 -6.98 17.19 17.95
C GLY A 270 -7.50 18.41 18.68
N ASP A 271 -8.81 18.43 18.94
CA ASP A 271 -9.49 19.46 19.70
C ASP A 271 -10.13 18.91 20.99
N ASN A 272 -9.79 19.53 22.12
CA ASN A 272 -10.24 19.15 23.46
C ASN A 272 -10.98 20.30 24.17
N HIS A 273 -11.54 21.27 23.45
CA HIS A 273 -12.37 22.27 24.12
C HIS A 273 -13.68 21.66 24.66
N PRO A 274 -14.21 22.21 25.77
CA PRO A 274 -15.54 21.85 26.25
C PRO A 274 -16.63 22.40 25.32
N ILE A 275 -17.70 21.64 25.07
CA ILE A 275 -18.82 22.09 24.24
C ILE A 275 -19.63 23.16 24.98
N GLU A 276 -19.62 24.39 24.46
CA GLU A 276 -20.48 25.49 24.94
C GLU A 276 -21.84 25.46 24.20
N GLN A 277 -22.79 24.64 24.68
CA GLN A 277 -24.22 24.69 24.30
C GLN A 277 -24.56 24.61 22.78
N ALA A 278 -23.75 23.93 21.96
CA ALA A 278 -24.11 23.65 20.57
C ALA A 278 -24.94 22.36 20.44
N TRP A 279 -25.95 22.37 19.55
CA TRP A 279 -26.77 21.19 19.23
C TRP A 279 -26.00 20.14 18.40
N GLU A 280 -24.85 20.51 17.84
CA GLU A 280 -23.93 19.62 17.13
C GLU A 280 -22.51 19.77 17.67
N ASP A 281 -21.83 18.64 17.88
CA ASP A 281 -20.41 18.61 18.22
C ASP A 281 -19.57 19.10 17.02
N ASN A 282 -18.84 20.20 17.20
CA ASN A 282 -18.00 20.83 16.19
C ASN A 282 -16.49 20.56 16.44
N ARG A 283 -16.16 19.59 17.28
CA ARG A 283 -14.79 19.14 17.52
C ARG A 283 -14.39 18.14 16.44
N PHE A 284 -13.33 18.48 15.71
CA PHE A 284 -12.76 17.66 14.65
C PHE A 284 -11.26 17.50 14.88
N VAL A 285 -10.67 16.50 14.22
CA VAL A 285 -9.22 16.54 13.97
C VAL A 285 -8.97 17.47 12.80
N LEU A 286 -8.08 18.43 12.99
CA LEU A 286 -7.75 19.46 11.99
C LEU A 286 -6.44 19.10 11.29
N ASN A 287 -6.41 19.31 9.98
CA ASN A 287 -5.25 19.05 9.13
C ASN A 287 -4.57 20.37 8.74
N PHE A 288 -3.25 20.42 8.88
CA PHE A 288 -2.40 21.57 8.57
C PHE A 288 -1.22 21.16 7.68
N LEU A 289 -0.79 22.06 6.81
CA LEU A 289 0.51 21.93 6.15
C LEU A 289 1.65 22.24 7.13
N ALA A 290 2.89 21.91 6.73
CA ALA A 290 4.08 22.14 7.55
C ALA A 290 4.32 23.63 7.92
N ASP A 291 3.81 24.56 7.11
CA ASP A 291 3.86 26.01 7.37
C ASP A 291 2.78 26.50 8.36
N GLY A 292 1.94 25.60 8.86
CA GLY A 292 0.85 25.89 9.80
C GLY A 292 -0.46 26.36 9.14
N SER A 293 -0.53 26.39 7.80
CA SER A 293 -1.76 26.73 7.08
C SER A 293 -2.80 25.61 7.19
N TYR A 294 -4.04 25.99 7.47
CA TYR A 294 -5.16 25.06 7.59
C TYR A 294 -5.55 24.49 6.21
N VAL A 295 -5.77 23.16 6.15
CA VAL A 295 -6.14 22.43 4.94
C VAL A 295 -7.62 22.05 4.96
N ASP A 296 -7.99 21.16 5.89
CA ASP A 296 -9.34 20.63 6.05
C ASP A 296 -9.56 19.99 7.44
N GLU A 297 -10.81 19.60 7.70
CA GLU A 297 -11.22 18.78 8.85
C GLU A 297 -11.27 17.30 8.45
N VAL A 298 -10.84 16.41 9.34
CA VAL A 298 -10.96 14.96 9.14
C VAL A 298 -12.41 14.55 9.37
N SER A 299 -13.21 14.53 8.30
CA SER A 299 -14.65 14.25 8.32
C SER A 299 -15.04 12.89 8.91
N GLY A 300 -14.09 11.95 9.01
CA GLY A 300 -14.30 10.63 9.62
C GLY A 300 -14.32 10.61 11.15
N PHE A 301 -14.12 11.75 11.81
CA PHE A 301 -14.11 11.88 13.27
C PHE A 301 -14.84 13.14 13.72
N ARG A 302 -15.66 13.01 14.76
CA ARG A 302 -16.33 14.11 15.45
C ARG A 302 -16.37 13.75 16.93
N GLY A 303 -15.88 14.62 17.81
CA GLY A 303 -15.77 14.32 19.24
C GLY A 303 -14.55 14.95 19.92
N GLN A 304 -14.46 14.76 21.24
CA GLN A 304 -13.30 15.16 22.04
C GLN A 304 -12.06 14.35 21.62
N ALA A 305 -10.93 15.02 21.40
CA ALA A 305 -9.65 14.36 21.10
C ALA A 305 -8.64 14.60 22.22
N MET A 306 -8.77 13.91 23.37
CA MET A 306 -7.88 14.10 24.52
C MET A 306 -6.42 13.76 24.18
N LYS A 307 -6.21 12.61 23.51
CA LYS A 307 -4.89 12.19 23.02
C LYS A 307 -4.99 11.66 21.60
N LEU A 308 -4.04 12.04 20.76
CA LEU A 308 -3.92 11.61 19.38
C LEU A 308 -2.55 10.95 19.18
N LEU A 309 -2.55 9.72 18.70
CA LEU A 309 -1.33 8.98 18.32
C LEU A 309 -1.41 8.56 16.85
N ALA A 310 -0.40 8.94 16.07
CA ALA A 310 -0.22 8.42 14.72
C ALA A 310 0.44 7.04 14.81
N GLY A 311 -0.23 6.02 14.29
CA GLY A 311 0.20 4.64 14.39
C GLY A 311 0.95 4.11 13.19
N TYR A 312 1.33 2.84 13.31
CA TYR A 312 1.84 2.05 12.20
C TYR A 312 0.71 1.83 11.17
N ALA A 313 1.08 1.44 9.94
CA ALA A 313 0.11 1.12 8.87
C ALA A 313 -0.88 2.24 8.47
N ARG A 314 -0.52 3.53 8.62
CA ARG A 314 -1.37 4.68 8.25
C ARG A 314 -2.69 4.75 9.05
N LYS A 315 -2.65 4.28 10.31
CA LYS A 315 -3.75 4.43 11.26
C LYS A 315 -3.49 5.61 12.21
N MET A 316 -4.57 6.18 12.73
CA MET A 316 -4.55 7.23 13.75
C MET A 316 -5.50 6.83 14.86
N TYR A 317 -5.04 6.96 16.10
CA TYR A 317 -5.77 6.56 17.30
C TYR A 317 -6.10 7.81 18.11
N ILE A 318 -7.38 8.04 18.35
CA ILE A 318 -7.88 9.24 19.02
C ILE A 318 -8.68 8.81 20.25
N TRP A 319 -8.23 9.21 21.43
CA TRP A 319 -8.92 8.93 22.68
C TRP A 319 -9.96 10.02 22.97
N ASN A 320 -11.21 9.60 23.11
CA ASN A 320 -12.32 10.41 23.60
C ASN A 320 -12.63 9.99 25.04
N GLU A 321 -12.36 10.87 26.01
CA GLU A 321 -12.57 10.58 27.43
C GLU A 321 -14.06 10.67 27.79
N GLU A 322 -14.77 11.68 27.26
CA GLU A 322 -16.22 11.88 27.47
C GLU A 322 -17.04 10.65 27.04
N GLU A 323 -16.72 10.07 25.89
CA GLU A 323 -17.43 8.88 25.36
C GLU A 323 -16.79 7.55 25.78
N ASN A 324 -15.71 7.57 26.57
CA ASN A 324 -14.97 6.39 27.03
C ASN A 324 -14.60 5.41 25.89
N LEU A 325 -14.03 5.93 24.80
CA LEU A 325 -13.64 5.15 23.63
C LEU A 325 -12.36 5.64 22.96
N ILE A 326 -11.75 4.77 22.15
CA ILE A 326 -10.68 5.13 21.22
C ILE A 326 -11.21 4.96 19.80
N SER A 327 -11.25 6.05 19.04
CA SER A 327 -11.56 6.04 17.61
C SER A 327 -10.30 5.72 16.81
N VAL A 328 -10.39 4.72 15.94
CA VAL A 328 -9.32 4.36 15.00
C VAL A 328 -9.72 4.85 13.62
N LEU A 329 -8.90 5.72 13.05
CA LEU A 329 -9.02 6.18 11.67
C LEU A 329 -7.93 5.50 10.84
N GLU A 330 -8.23 5.20 9.59
CA GLU A 330 -7.27 4.63 8.64
C GLU A 330 -7.23 5.51 7.40
N GLN A 331 -6.01 5.77 6.92
CA GLN A 331 -5.81 6.50 5.69
C GLN A 331 -6.16 5.59 4.50
N LYS A 332 -7.27 5.92 3.83
CA LYS A 332 -7.73 5.19 2.63
C LYS A 332 -7.80 6.13 1.44
N ARG A 333 -7.62 5.54 0.26
CA ARG A 333 -7.77 6.28 -0.99
C ARG A 333 -9.24 6.57 -1.28
N ARG A 334 -9.66 7.80 -0.99
CA ARG A 334 -11.04 8.25 -1.11
C ARG A 334 -11.25 9.16 -2.32
N THR A 335 -12.47 9.16 -2.84
CA THR A 335 -12.88 10.01 -3.96
C THR A 335 -13.12 11.44 -3.51
N HIS A 336 -12.59 12.42 -4.25
CA HIS A 336 -12.84 13.82 -3.96
C HIS A 336 -14.26 14.22 -4.37
N PRO A 337 -14.95 15.03 -3.56
CA PRO A 337 -16.15 15.72 -4.00
C PRO A 337 -15.79 16.82 -5.01
N LEU A 338 -16.73 17.15 -5.89
CA LEU A 338 -16.54 18.18 -6.91
C LEU A 338 -16.23 19.55 -6.30
N ASP A 339 -16.86 19.85 -5.16
CA ASP A 339 -16.66 21.03 -4.30
C ASP A 339 -16.57 20.56 -2.82
N LYS A 340 -16.23 21.43 -1.85
CA LYS A 340 -15.97 21.04 -0.43
C LYS A 340 -17.01 20.09 0.20
N GLN A 341 -18.28 20.21 -0.15
CA GLN A 341 -19.38 19.32 0.27
C GLN A 341 -20.23 18.84 -0.93
N GLY A 342 -19.67 18.92 -2.13
CA GLY A 342 -20.37 18.58 -3.37
C GLY A 342 -20.52 17.07 -3.58
N PRO A 343 -21.27 16.65 -4.61
CA PRO A 343 -21.36 15.25 -4.97
C PRO A 343 -20.00 14.70 -5.41
N LEU A 344 -19.78 13.40 -5.22
CA LEU A 344 -18.59 12.67 -5.67
C LEU A 344 -18.64 12.46 -7.19
N LYS A 345 -18.44 13.56 -7.93
CA LYS A 345 -18.55 13.61 -9.38
C LYS A 345 -17.33 14.26 -10.02
N GLY A 346 -17.07 13.87 -11.26
CA GLY A 346 -16.12 14.54 -12.14
C GLY A 346 -16.78 14.83 -13.48
N VAL A 347 -16.37 15.92 -14.14
CA VAL A 347 -16.93 16.35 -15.43
C VAL A 347 -15.81 16.60 -16.42
N TYR A 348 -15.97 16.07 -17.63
CA TYR A 348 -15.08 16.28 -18.76
C TYR A 348 -15.85 16.94 -19.91
N PHE A 349 -15.24 17.96 -20.51
CA PHE A 349 -15.68 18.52 -21.77
C PHE A 349 -14.60 18.27 -22.83
N SER A 350 -14.95 17.57 -23.91
CA SER A 350 -14.02 17.38 -25.02
C SER A 350 -13.81 18.67 -25.79
N GLN A 351 -12.67 18.77 -26.47
CA GLN A 351 -12.54 19.68 -27.60
C GLN A 351 -13.44 19.21 -28.76
N ALA A 352 -13.79 20.11 -29.69
CA ALA A 352 -14.46 19.76 -30.93
C ALA A 352 -13.70 18.68 -31.71
N PHE A 353 -14.35 17.57 -32.03
CA PHE A 353 -13.91 16.66 -33.08
C PHE A 353 -14.38 17.22 -34.43
N ASP A 354 -13.46 17.39 -35.38
CA ASP A 354 -13.72 18.03 -36.68
C ASP A 354 -13.71 16.97 -37.79
N SER A 355 -14.86 16.69 -38.40
CA SER A 355 -14.93 15.79 -39.55
C SER A 355 -14.42 16.41 -40.85
N THR A 356 -14.08 17.71 -40.84
CA THR A 356 -13.69 18.57 -41.97
C THR A 356 -14.81 18.88 -42.98
N GLU A 357 -15.91 18.14 -42.95
CA GLU A 357 -17.06 18.29 -43.86
C GLU A 357 -18.30 18.78 -43.12
N THR A 358 -18.99 19.78 -43.66
CA THR A 358 -20.28 20.23 -43.12
C THR A 358 -21.34 19.16 -43.28
N GLU A 359 -22.36 19.20 -42.42
CA GLU A 359 -23.50 18.29 -42.45
C GLU A 359 -23.15 16.81 -42.22
N THR A 360 -21.95 16.52 -41.69
CA THR A 360 -21.51 15.15 -41.37
C THR A 360 -22.45 14.50 -40.37
N VAL A 361 -22.94 13.30 -40.71
CA VAL A 361 -23.72 12.49 -39.77
C VAL A 361 -22.75 11.63 -38.96
N TRP A 362 -22.75 11.82 -37.64
CA TRP A 362 -21.93 11.03 -36.72
C TRP A 362 -22.60 9.68 -36.47
N HIS A 363 -21.81 8.61 -36.44
CA HIS A 363 -22.34 7.25 -36.43
C HIS A 363 -22.67 6.75 -35.02
N LYS A 364 -21.64 6.37 -34.28
CA LYS A 364 -21.74 5.74 -32.95
C LYS A 364 -20.51 6.09 -32.11
N ILE A 365 -20.63 5.83 -30.82
CA ILE A 365 -19.49 5.81 -29.90
C ILE A 365 -19.31 4.42 -29.33
N THR A 366 -18.05 4.03 -29.11
CA THR A 366 -17.72 2.86 -28.29
C THR A 366 -16.86 3.29 -27.12
N VAL A 367 -17.15 2.76 -25.95
CA VAL A 367 -16.55 3.16 -24.68
C VAL A 367 -15.98 1.93 -23.98
N ASP A 368 -14.67 1.97 -23.71
CA ASP A 368 -14.02 1.02 -22.81
C ASP A 368 -13.97 1.64 -21.42
N SER A 369 -14.75 1.09 -20.50
CA SER A 369 -14.83 1.54 -19.11
C SER A 369 -14.98 0.39 -18.12
N GLU A 370 -14.42 0.58 -16.93
CA GLU A 370 -14.70 -0.24 -15.75
C GLU A 370 -15.63 0.55 -14.83
N LEU A 371 -16.79 -0.04 -14.53
CA LEU A 371 -17.83 0.57 -13.71
C LEU A 371 -18.02 -0.30 -12.45
N PRO A 372 -17.38 0.04 -11.32
CA PRO A 372 -17.63 -0.65 -10.07
C PRO A 372 -19.07 -0.43 -9.54
N ASP A 373 -19.50 -1.25 -8.58
CA ASP A 373 -20.83 -1.13 -7.97
C ASP A 373 -21.09 0.29 -7.43
N GLU A 374 -22.33 0.75 -7.58
CA GLU A 374 -22.79 2.08 -7.16
C GLU A 374 -22.05 3.24 -7.84
N THR A 375 -21.48 3.00 -9.02
CA THR A 375 -20.88 4.05 -9.85
C THR A 375 -21.60 4.18 -11.20
N GLN A 376 -21.50 5.35 -11.81
CA GLN A 376 -22.16 5.65 -13.08
C GLN A 376 -21.30 6.54 -13.95
N LEU A 377 -21.41 6.35 -15.27
CA LEU A 377 -20.85 7.20 -16.30
C LEU A 377 -22.00 7.71 -17.18
N ARG A 378 -22.03 9.00 -17.48
CA ARG A 378 -23.04 9.61 -18.36
C ARG A 378 -22.34 10.36 -19.48
N ILE A 379 -22.76 10.13 -20.72
CA ILE A 379 -22.20 10.79 -21.89
C ILE A 379 -23.32 11.54 -22.61
N SER A 380 -23.16 12.85 -22.75
CA SER A 380 -23.98 13.70 -23.62
C SER A 380 -23.13 14.25 -24.75
N TYR A 381 -23.77 14.57 -25.87
CA TYR A 381 -23.07 15.11 -27.04
C TYR A 381 -23.81 16.31 -27.64
N TYR A 382 -23.09 17.14 -28.38
CA TYR A 382 -23.64 18.25 -29.17
C TYR A 382 -22.91 18.31 -30.51
N ALA A 383 -23.62 18.55 -31.61
CA ALA A 383 -23.02 18.66 -32.94
C ALA A 383 -23.54 19.89 -33.69
N ALA A 384 -22.65 20.55 -34.42
CA ALA A 384 -22.94 21.75 -35.20
C ALA A 384 -21.91 21.96 -36.32
N ASP A 385 -22.27 22.72 -37.36
CA ASP A 385 -21.34 23.07 -38.45
C ASP A 385 -20.39 24.21 -38.10
N GLN A 386 -20.69 24.98 -37.06
CA GLN A 386 -19.90 26.13 -36.60
C GLN A 386 -19.58 25.96 -35.11
N LYS A 387 -18.42 26.48 -34.69
CA LYS A 387 -18.00 26.49 -33.28
C LYS A 387 -18.58 27.67 -32.49
N GLU A 388 -19.11 28.67 -33.18
CA GLU A 388 -19.72 29.84 -32.56
C GLU A 388 -21.21 29.64 -32.40
N LEU A 389 -21.74 29.91 -31.20
CA LEU A 389 -23.17 29.90 -30.94
C LEU A 389 -23.57 30.99 -29.94
N LEU A 390 -24.87 31.22 -29.84
CA LEU A 390 -25.48 32.05 -28.81
C LEU A 390 -25.75 31.18 -27.58
N LEU A 391 -25.02 31.42 -26.49
CA LEU A 391 -25.20 30.76 -25.21
C LEU A 391 -25.54 31.82 -24.16
N GLY A 392 -26.70 31.69 -23.49
CA GLY A 392 -27.13 32.67 -22.47
C GLY A 392 -27.26 34.12 -23.00
N GLY A 393 -27.52 34.30 -24.30
CA GLY A 393 -27.64 35.62 -24.94
C GLY A 393 -26.32 36.26 -25.38
N GLN A 394 -25.17 35.60 -25.20
CA GLN A 394 -23.87 36.05 -25.68
C GLN A 394 -23.34 35.14 -26.79
N ARG A 395 -22.65 35.71 -27.78
CA ARG A 395 -21.99 34.94 -28.83
C ARG A 395 -20.65 34.44 -28.30
N VAL A 396 -20.51 33.12 -28.21
CA VAL A 396 -19.32 32.46 -27.66
C VAL A 396 -18.78 31.43 -28.63
N GLN A 397 -17.47 31.23 -28.64
CA GLN A 397 -16.85 30.07 -29.28
C GLN A 397 -16.82 28.92 -28.26
N LEU A 398 -17.43 27.78 -28.60
CA LEU A 398 -17.71 26.73 -27.63
C LEU A 398 -16.46 26.11 -27.00
N ASP A 399 -15.39 25.87 -27.79
CA ASP A 399 -14.13 25.30 -27.28
C ASP A 399 -13.52 26.21 -26.20
N GLU A 400 -13.40 27.51 -26.48
CA GLU A 400 -12.90 28.52 -25.53
C GLU A 400 -13.77 28.60 -24.27
N TYR A 401 -15.10 28.65 -24.42
CA TYR A 401 -16.02 28.71 -23.27
C TYR A 401 -15.91 27.46 -22.38
N LEU A 402 -15.80 26.27 -22.97
CA LEU A 402 -15.65 25.01 -22.22
C LEU A 402 -14.32 24.95 -21.47
N GLN A 403 -13.23 25.44 -22.09
CA GLN A 403 -11.88 25.42 -21.52
C GLN A 403 -11.59 26.56 -20.54
N ASP A 404 -12.38 27.63 -20.55
CA ASP A 404 -12.16 28.79 -19.67
C ASP A 404 -12.32 28.44 -18.19
N LYS A 405 -11.23 28.50 -17.42
CA LYS A 405 -11.21 28.19 -15.98
C LYS A 405 -11.75 29.33 -15.11
N SER A 406 -11.92 30.54 -15.66
CA SER A 406 -12.44 31.69 -14.93
C SER A 406 -13.95 31.59 -14.68
N ILE A 407 -14.66 30.81 -15.51
CA ILE A 407 -16.10 30.59 -15.39
C ILE A 407 -16.34 29.34 -14.52
N PRO A 408 -17.02 29.47 -13.37
CA PRO A 408 -17.33 28.34 -12.49
C PRO A 408 -18.18 27.28 -13.19
N LEU A 409 -17.93 26.01 -12.87
CA LEU A 409 -18.68 24.88 -13.43
C LEU A 409 -20.18 24.96 -13.13
N SER A 410 -20.56 25.48 -11.96
CA SER A 410 -21.96 25.71 -11.56
C SER A 410 -22.70 26.67 -12.48
N THR A 411 -22.00 27.60 -13.14
CA THR A 411 -22.55 28.51 -14.15
C THR A 411 -22.65 27.84 -15.52
N LYS A 412 -21.66 27.00 -15.87
CA LYS A 412 -21.62 26.30 -17.17
C LYS A 412 -22.70 25.22 -17.29
N LEU A 413 -22.86 24.39 -16.26
CA LEU A 413 -23.70 23.18 -16.34
C LEU A 413 -25.15 23.47 -16.77
N PRO A 414 -25.90 24.43 -16.18
CA PRO A 414 -27.28 24.67 -16.59
C PRO A 414 -27.42 25.10 -18.06
N GLN A 415 -26.49 25.91 -18.57
CA GLN A 415 -26.50 26.37 -19.95
C GLN A 415 -26.15 25.25 -20.94
N LEU A 416 -25.24 24.36 -20.54
CA LEU A 416 -24.82 23.22 -21.37
C LEU A 416 -25.81 22.06 -21.30
N ASP A 417 -26.57 21.91 -20.22
CA ASP A 417 -27.61 20.89 -20.09
C ASP A 417 -28.78 21.11 -21.08
N GLU A 418 -29.08 22.36 -21.45
CA GLU A 418 -30.05 22.69 -22.50
C GLU A 418 -29.51 22.46 -23.91
N LEU A 419 -28.20 22.61 -24.11
CA LEU A 419 -27.54 22.51 -25.42
C LEU A 419 -27.22 21.06 -25.81
N PHE A 420 -26.70 20.28 -24.86
CA PHE A 420 -26.26 18.92 -25.10
C PHE A 420 -27.43 17.93 -25.10
N SER A 421 -27.24 16.79 -25.77
CA SER A 421 -28.22 15.70 -25.80
C SER A 421 -28.55 15.20 -24.39
N ALA A 422 -29.71 14.53 -24.27
CA ALA A 422 -30.00 13.69 -23.11
C ALA A 422 -28.84 12.70 -22.87
N PRO A 423 -28.46 12.47 -21.59
CA PRO A 423 -27.30 11.65 -21.27
C PRO A 423 -27.55 10.18 -21.56
N ILE A 424 -26.59 9.56 -22.25
CA ILE A 424 -26.51 8.11 -22.42
C ILE A 424 -25.82 7.55 -21.17
N VAL A 425 -26.51 6.68 -20.45
CA VAL A 425 -26.05 6.11 -19.19
C VAL A 425 -25.27 4.81 -19.44
N ASN A 426 -24.06 4.74 -18.88
CA ASN A 426 -23.16 3.58 -18.91
C ASN A 426 -23.02 2.94 -20.31
N PRO A 427 -22.80 3.71 -21.39
CA PRO A 427 -22.70 3.14 -22.72
C PRO A 427 -21.45 2.27 -22.84
N LYS A 428 -21.59 1.11 -23.49
CA LYS A 428 -20.46 0.38 -24.10
C LYS A 428 -20.38 0.65 -25.60
N ASP A 429 -21.54 0.65 -26.25
CA ASP A 429 -21.77 1.11 -27.61
C ASP A 429 -23.08 1.92 -27.62
N ALA A 430 -23.09 3.06 -28.32
CA ALA A 430 -24.28 3.86 -28.51
C ALA A 430 -24.31 4.58 -29.86
N LEU A 431 -25.43 4.45 -30.57
CA LEU A 431 -25.69 5.19 -31.81
C LEU A 431 -25.93 6.67 -31.52
N LEU A 432 -25.28 7.54 -32.28
CA LEU A 432 -25.46 8.99 -32.19
C LEU A 432 -26.53 9.47 -33.16
N ARG A 433 -27.36 10.40 -32.70
CA ARG A 433 -28.28 11.19 -33.54
C ARG A 433 -27.74 12.62 -33.63
N ALA A 434 -26.59 12.77 -34.29
CA ALA A 434 -25.87 14.03 -34.40
C ALA A 434 -25.51 14.33 -35.86
N LYS A 435 -25.73 15.57 -36.28
CA LYS A 435 -25.39 16.07 -37.62
C LYS A 435 -24.65 17.40 -37.48
N GLY A 436 -23.50 17.52 -38.16
CA GLY A 436 -22.69 18.74 -38.20
C GLY A 436 -21.20 18.43 -38.36
N ARG A 437 -20.42 19.39 -38.86
CA ARG A 437 -18.96 19.28 -39.00
C ARG A 437 -18.24 18.95 -37.69
N TYR A 438 -18.69 19.54 -36.59
CA TYR A 438 -18.09 19.38 -35.29
C TYR A 438 -19.00 18.61 -34.34
N ILE A 439 -18.40 17.79 -33.47
CA ILE A 439 -19.08 17.19 -32.32
C ILE A 439 -18.27 17.40 -31.02
N TRP A 440 -18.99 17.68 -29.94
CA TRP A 440 -18.48 17.83 -28.58
C TRP A 440 -19.12 16.80 -27.66
N PHE A 441 -18.37 16.37 -26.64
CA PHE A 441 -18.85 15.47 -25.61
C PHE A 441 -18.74 16.09 -24.23
N LYS A 442 -19.81 15.95 -23.44
CA LYS A 442 -19.83 16.16 -22.00
C LYS A 442 -19.92 14.79 -21.34
N ILE A 443 -18.92 14.44 -20.55
CA ILE A 443 -18.87 13.15 -19.85
C ILE A 443 -18.86 13.41 -18.34
N GLU A 444 -19.76 12.75 -17.63
CA GLU A 444 -19.89 12.86 -16.18
C GLU A 444 -19.59 11.51 -15.52
N TRP A 445 -18.66 11.51 -14.57
CA TRP A 445 -18.38 10.39 -13.68
C TRP A 445 -19.13 10.61 -12.38
N SER A 446 -19.79 9.58 -11.88
CA SER A 446 -20.39 9.51 -10.55
C SER A 446 -19.78 8.34 -9.81
N GLY A 447 -19.07 8.62 -8.72
CA GLY A 447 -18.46 7.61 -7.86
C GLY A 447 -19.12 7.54 -6.49
N ASN A 448 -18.53 6.72 -5.62
CA ASN A 448 -18.80 6.72 -4.19
C ASN A 448 -17.49 7.05 -3.43
N ASP A 449 -17.55 7.05 -2.10
CA ASP A 449 -16.44 7.46 -1.24
C ASP A 449 -15.14 6.67 -1.52
N ARG A 450 -15.24 5.43 -1.98
CA ARG A 450 -14.09 4.51 -2.15
C ARG A 450 -13.78 4.13 -3.59
N LYS A 451 -14.75 4.20 -4.49
CA LYS A 451 -14.68 3.71 -5.87
C LYS A 451 -15.05 4.83 -6.85
N SER A 452 -14.41 4.83 -8.01
CA SER A 452 -14.67 5.74 -9.11
C SER A 452 -14.76 4.95 -10.41
N PRO A 453 -15.66 5.31 -11.35
CA PRO A 453 -15.62 4.75 -12.69
C PRO A 453 -14.28 5.06 -13.37
N LEU A 454 -13.74 4.10 -14.13
CA LEU A 454 -12.55 4.29 -14.94
C LEU A 454 -12.94 4.22 -16.42
N MET A 455 -12.67 5.28 -17.19
CA MET A 455 -12.81 5.24 -18.64
C MET A 455 -11.43 5.16 -19.27
N ARG A 456 -11.16 4.09 -20.02
CA ARG A 456 -9.89 3.90 -20.73
C ARG A 456 -9.89 4.59 -22.07
N LYS A 457 -11.00 4.44 -22.79
CA LYS A 457 -11.09 4.82 -24.19
C LYS A 457 -12.49 5.24 -24.60
N LEU A 458 -12.56 6.30 -25.40
CA LEU A 458 -13.74 6.69 -26.16
C LEU A 458 -13.36 6.70 -27.64
N ARG A 459 -14.06 5.94 -28.48
CA ARG A 459 -13.99 6.07 -29.94
C ARG A 459 -15.28 6.69 -30.47
N VAL A 460 -15.15 7.52 -31.48
CA VAL A 460 -16.25 8.21 -32.16
C VAL A 460 -16.12 7.92 -33.65
N TYR A 461 -17.10 7.23 -34.22
CA TYR A 461 -17.08 6.79 -35.62
C TYR A 461 -17.82 7.77 -36.53
N PHE A 462 -17.25 8.05 -37.71
CA PHE A 462 -17.81 8.94 -38.72
C PHE A 462 -17.20 8.67 -40.10
N PRO A 463 -17.81 9.12 -41.21
CA PRO A 463 -19.23 9.44 -41.29
C PRO A 463 -20.08 8.20 -40.99
N ARG A 464 -21.40 8.38 -40.84
CA ARG A 464 -22.34 7.27 -40.66
C ARG A 464 -22.23 6.28 -41.83
N GLN A 465 -21.69 5.10 -41.54
CA GLN A 465 -21.67 3.97 -42.45
C GLN A 465 -22.85 3.05 -42.12
N SER A 466 -23.65 2.72 -43.13
CA SER A 466 -24.80 1.84 -42.96
C SER A 466 -24.62 0.60 -43.82
N TYR A 467 -24.79 -0.58 -43.22
CA TYR A 467 -24.87 -1.83 -43.99
C TYR A 467 -26.03 -1.82 -45.00
N LEU A 468 -27.00 -0.92 -44.82
CA LEU A 468 -28.06 -0.69 -45.79
C LEU A 468 -27.52 -0.26 -47.17
N ASP A 469 -26.40 0.46 -47.22
CA ASP A 469 -25.79 0.93 -48.47
C ASP A 469 -25.32 -0.24 -49.36
N TYR A 470 -25.06 -1.41 -48.76
CA TYR A 470 -24.71 -2.64 -49.45
C TYR A 470 -25.93 -3.49 -49.85
N LEU A 471 -27.13 -3.12 -49.42
CA LEU A 471 -28.36 -3.81 -49.80
C LEU A 471 -28.98 -3.22 -51.07
N PRO A 472 -29.71 -4.01 -51.87
CA PRO A 472 -30.40 -3.52 -53.06
C PRO A 472 -31.34 -2.34 -52.75
N GLY A 473 -31.42 -1.37 -53.67
CA GLY A 473 -32.16 -0.11 -53.47
C GLY A 473 -33.66 -0.26 -53.14
N VAL A 474 -34.27 -1.42 -53.42
CA VAL A 474 -35.65 -1.74 -53.00
C VAL A 474 -35.84 -1.65 -51.48
N TYR A 475 -34.81 -1.96 -50.70
CA TYR A 475 -34.82 -1.87 -49.23
C TYR A 475 -34.60 -0.44 -48.71
N GLN A 476 -34.17 0.48 -49.58
CA GLN A 476 -33.91 1.90 -49.24
C GLN A 476 -35.07 2.82 -49.65
N SER A 477 -36.06 2.28 -50.38
CA SER A 477 -37.08 3.06 -51.08
C SER A 477 -38.12 3.67 -50.14
N ASP A 478 -38.52 2.94 -49.10
CA ASP A 478 -39.49 3.39 -48.12
C ASP A 478 -38.78 4.05 -46.91
N PRO A 479 -39.05 5.34 -46.59
CA PRO A 479 -38.35 6.05 -45.52
C PRO A 479 -38.50 5.42 -44.12
N GLY A 480 -39.67 4.88 -43.80
CA GLY A 480 -39.93 4.26 -42.49
C GLY A 480 -39.22 2.92 -42.33
N SER A 481 -39.29 2.08 -43.35
CA SER A 481 -38.59 0.80 -43.41
C SER A 481 -37.08 0.99 -43.46
N ARG A 482 -36.60 2.04 -44.13
CA ARG A 482 -35.18 2.44 -44.16
C ARG A 482 -34.64 2.74 -42.78
N ASP A 483 -35.28 3.63 -41.99
CA ASP A 483 -34.81 3.96 -40.64
C ASP A 483 -34.79 2.72 -39.73
N PHE A 484 -35.85 1.91 -39.79
CA PHE A 484 -35.92 0.68 -39.01
C PHE A 484 -34.81 -0.30 -39.41
N LEU A 485 -34.67 -0.61 -40.70
CA LEU A 485 -33.70 -1.58 -41.20
C LEU A 485 -32.26 -1.12 -40.93
N GLU A 486 -31.99 0.18 -41.07
CA GLU A 486 -30.70 0.76 -40.75
C GLU A 486 -30.35 0.59 -39.26
N ARG A 487 -31.30 0.87 -38.35
CA ARG A 487 -31.12 0.63 -36.90
C ARG A 487 -31.00 -0.86 -36.54
N TYR A 488 -31.71 -1.71 -37.26
CA TYR A 488 -31.65 -3.16 -37.09
C TYR A 488 -30.28 -3.70 -37.52
N LEU A 489 -29.80 -3.28 -38.70
CA LEU A 489 -28.50 -3.71 -39.23
C LEU A 489 -27.34 -3.16 -38.40
N SER A 490 -27.45 -1.96 -37.81
CA SER A 490 -26.39 -1.43 -36.93
C SER A 490 -26.10 -2.32 -35.72
N LEU A 491 -27.08 -3.11 -35.24
CA LEU A 491 -26.87 -4.06 -34.15
C LEU A 491 -25.89 -5.17 -34.55
N TYR A 492 -25.97 -5.65 -35.79
CA TYR A 492 -25.03 -6.65 -36.32
C TYR A 492 -23.74 -5.99 -36.82
N GLY A 493 -23.82 -4.74 -37.25
CA GLY A 493 -22.67 -4.00 -37.75
C GLY A 493 -21.55 -3.91 -36.72
N THR A 494 -21.87 -3.60 -35.46
CA THR A 494 -20.85 -3.63 -34.39
C THR A 494 -20.18 -4.99 -34.25
N PHE A 495 -20.95 -6.09 -34.34
CA PHE A 495 -20.38 -7.43 -34.27
C PHE A 495 -19.42 -7.73 -35.44
N PHE A 496 -19.79 -7.34 -36.66
CA PHE A 496 -18.94 -7.51 -37.84
C PHE A 496 -17.69 -6.61 -37.78
N ASP A 497 -17.84 -5.34 -37.38
CA ASP A 497 -16.73 -4.41 -37.18
C ASP A 497 -15.71 -4.97 -36.18
N GLU A 498 -16.20 -5.52 -35.05
CA GLU A 498 -15.34 -6.15 -34.03
C GLU A 498 -14.61 -7.38 -34.58
N MET A 499 -15.30 -8.22 -35.38
CA MET A 499 -14.68 -9.37 -36.03
C MET A 499 -13.61 -8.95 -37.04
N GLU A 500 -13.89 -7.95 -37.88
CA GLU A 500 -12.91 -7.42 -38.85
C GLU A 500 -11.70 -6.82 -38.13
N GLU A 501 -11.92 -6.01 -37.08
CA GLU A 501 -10.81 -5.45 -36.27
C GLU A 501 -9.98 -6.59 -35.65
N MET A 502 -10.62 -7.68 -35.19
CA MET A 502 -9.90 -8.84 -34.65
C MET A 502 -9.07 -9.56 -35.73
N ILE A 503 -9.61 -9.73 -36.93
CA ILE A 503 -8.94 -10.39 -38.06
C ILE A 503 -7.74 -9.54 -38.53
N ASP A 504 -7.92 -8.24 -38.70
CA ASP A 504 -6.86 -7.32 -39.13
C ASP A 504 -5.70 -7.27 -38.14
N HIS A 505 -5.99 -7.46 -36.84
CA HIS A 505 -4.99 -7.51 -35.78
C HIS A 505 -4.55 -8.94 -35.41
N MET A 506 -4.95 -9.96 -36.17
CA MET A 506 -4.69 -11.36 -35.84
C MET A 506 -3.19 -11.68 -35.73
N SER A 507 -2.34 -10.95 -36.47
CA SER A 507 -0.88 -11.07 -36.41
C SER A 507 -0.32 -10.95 -34.98
N ARG A 508 -0.96 -10.17 -34.11
CA ARG A 508 -0.56 -9.99 -32.70
C ARG A 508 -0.68 -11.27 -31.87
N PHE A 509 -1.50 -12.24 -32.29
CA PHE A 509 -1.67 -13.51 -31.57
C PHE A 509 -0.57 -14.54 -31.89
N PHE A 510 0.23 -14.32 -32.94
CA PHE A 510 1.31 -15.23 -33.33
C PHE A 510 2.69 -14.82 -32.78
N ASP A 511 2.78 -13.67 -32.12
CA ASP A 511 4.01 -13.23 -31.48
C ASP A 511 4.14 -13.88 -30.08
N VAL A 512 5.29 -14.52 -29.84
CA VAL A 512 5.62 -15.23 -28.61
C VAL A 512 5.75 -14.27 -27.42
N ASP A 513 6.15 -13.02 -27.69
CA ASP A 513 6.31 -12.00 -26.66
C ASP A 513 4.99 -11.32 -26.29
N SER A 514 3.98 -11.35 -27.15
CA SER A 514 2.65 -10.78 -26.91
C SER A 514 1.60 -11.80 -26.42
N SER A 515 1.81 -13.09 -26.68
CA SER A 515 0.89 -14.17 -26.28
C SER A 515 1.07 -14.60 -24.83
N SER A 516 -0.03 -15.01 -24.18
CA SER A 516 -0.06 -15.46 -22.80
C SER A 516 -1.01 -16.66 -22.62
N GLY A 517 -0.87 -17.37 -21.50
CA GLY A 517 -1.73 -18.47 -21.10
C GLY A 517 -1.83 -19.60 -22.13
N ASP A 518 -3.06 -20.03 -22.40
CA ASP A 518 -3.34 -21.18 -23.27
C ASP A 518 -2.94 -20.95 -24.72
N LEU A 519 -2.96 -19.71 -25.21
CA LEU A 519 -2.53 -19.37 -26.56
C LEU A 519 -1.03 -19.63 -26.74
N LEU A 520 -0.21 -19.23 -25.76
CA LEU A 520 1.24 -19.49 -25.77
C LEU A 520 1.51 -21.01 -25.73
N LYS A 521 0.80 -21.75 -24.88
CA LYS A 521 0.91 -23.22 -24.80
C LYS A 521 0.52 -23.88 -26.13
N TRP A 522 -0.55 -23.41 -26.76
CA TRP A 522 -0.99 -23.89 -28.07
C TRP A 522 0.05 -23.62 -29.16
N LEU A 523 0.64 -22.42 -29.22
CA LEU A 523 1.71 -22.12 -30.17
C LEU A 523 2.94 -23.02 -29.96
N ALA A 524 3.29 -23.34 -28.72
CA ALA A 524 4.40 -24.25 -28.42
C ALA A 524 4.20 -25.66 -29.03
N THR A 525 2.95 -26.13 -29.13
CA THR A 525 2.65 -27.42 -29.77
C THR A 525 3.03 -27.46 -31.25
N TRP A 526 3.01 -26.31 -31.94
CA TRP A 526 3.42 -26.22 -33.34
C TRP A 526 4.92 -26.49 -33.52
N LEU A 527 5.72 -26.23 -32.49
CA LEU A 527 7.15 -26.54 -32.44
C LEU A 527 7.42 -27.94 -31.89
N GLY A 528 6.39 -28.75 -31.62
CA GLY A 528 6.55 -30.08 -31.04
C GLY A 528 6.99 -30.07 -29.57
N ILE A 529 6.80 -28.94 -28.87
CA ILE A 529 7.10 -28.83 -27.44
C ILE A 529 5.89 -29.34 -26.66
N ALA A 530 6.05 -30.43 -25.92
CA ALA A 530 5.04 -30.94 -25.01
C ALA A 530 5.01 -30.11 -23.72
N VAL A 531 4.23 -29.02 -23.74
CA VAL A 531 4.12 -28.11 -22.60
C VAL A 531 3.37 -28.77 -21.45
N ASP A 532 4.02 -28.82 -20.29
CA ASP A 532 3.39 -29.22 -19.02
C ASP A 532 2.66 -28.00 -18.42
N GLU A 533 1.51 -28.21 -17.77
CA GLU A 533 0.73 -27.12 -17.15
C GLU A 533 1.53 -26.34 -16.10
N ARG A 534 2.57 -26.96 -15.55
CA ARG A 534 3.41 -26.42 -14.47
C ARG A 534 4.53 -25.51 -14.98
N TRP A 535 4.73 -25.38 -16.28
CA TRP A 535 5.78 -24.52 -16.83
C TRP A 535 5.36 -23.05 -16.74
N SER A 536 6.29 -22.18 -16.34
CA SER A 536 6.04 -20.74 -16.39
C SER A 536 6.01 -20.26 -17.84
N GLU A 537 5.25 -19.20 -18.11
CA GLU A 537 5.21 -18.60 -19.45
C GLU A 537 6.60 -18.19 -19.94
N ASP A 538 7.44 -17.68 -19.05
CA ASP A 538 8.80 -17.26 -19.39
C ASP A 538 9.73 -18.44 -19.73
N GLN A 539 9.51 -19.61 -19.13
CA GLN A 539 10.20 -20.84 -19.54
C GLN A 539 9.76 -21.27 -20.94
N ILE A 540 8.45 -21.27 -21.21
CA ILE A 540 7.90 -21.62 -22.52
C ILE A 540 8.42 -20.66 -23.60
N ARG A 541 8.37 -19.35 -23.38
CA ARG A 541 8.88 -18.34 -24.33
C ARG A 541 10.36 -18.54 -24.64
N ARG A 542 11.20 -18.71 -23.61
CA ARG A 542 12.64 -18.95 -23.78
C ARG A 542 12.90 -20.22 -24.58
N LEU A 543 12.17 -21.29 -24.29
CA LEU A 543 12.30 -22.55 -25.01
C LEU A 543 11.85 -22.41 -26.47
N MET A 544 10.67 -21.83 -26.75
CA MET A 544 10.17 -21.62 -28.11
C MET A 544 11.16 -20.85 -28.98
N LYS A 545 11.77 -19.79 -28.45
CA LYS A 545 12.78 -18.99 -29.17
C LYS A 545 14.06 -19.77 -29.49
N LYS A 546 14.49 -20.68 -28.60
CA LYS A 546 15.72 -21.47 -28.76
C LYS A 546 15.51 -22.83 -29.42
N SER A 547 14.28 -23.33 -29.47
CA SER A 547 13.94 -24.68 -29.95
C SER A 547 14.51 -25.02 -31.32
N PRO A 548 14.49 -24.13 -32.35
CA PRO A 548 15.06 -24.45 -33.66
C PRO A 548 16.56 -24.80 -33.63
N GLU A 549 17.33 -24.21 -32.72
CA GLU A 549 18.75 -24.50 -32.55
C GLU A 549 18.98 -25.72 -31.64
N LEU A 550 18.16 -25.88 -30.60
CA LEU A 550 18.26 -27.02 -29.67
C LEU A 550 17.95 -28.34 -30.38
N PHE A 551 16.90 -28.39 -31.21
CA PHE A 551 16.52 -29.60 -31.92
C PHE A 551 17.56 -30.09 -32.92
N LYS A 552 18.45 -29.22 -33.43
CA LYS A 552 19.60 -29.63 -34.26
C LYS A 552 20.66 -30.41 -33.47
N LYS A 553 20.69 -30.26 -32.14
CA LYS A 553 21.67 -30.87 -31.22
C LYS A 553 21.08 -31.98 -30.35
N ARG A 554 19.82 -32.35 -30.59
CA ARG A 554 19.10 -33.37 -29.80
C ARG A 554 19.88 -34.68 -29.78
N GLY A 555 19.91 -35.34 -28.61
CA GLY A 555 20.68 -36.57 -28.42
C GLY A 555 22.19 -36.37 -28.29
N THR A 556 22.67 -35.13 -28.10
CA THR A 556 24.09 -34.86 -27.77
C THR A 556 24.22 -34.35 -26.33
N ARG A 557 25.39 -34.54 -25.72
CA ARG A 557 25.71 -33.96 -24.39
C ARG A 557 25.51 -32.45 -24.36
N GLN A 558 25.86 -31.77 -25.46
CA GLN A 558 25.70 -30.32 -25.58
C GLN A 558 24.22 -29.93 -25.65
N GLY A 559 23.43 -30.60 -26.50
CA GLY A 559 22.00 -30.32 -26.63
C GLY A 559 21.25 -30.54 -25.31
N LEU A 560 21.55 -31.65 -24.61
CA LEU A 560 20.95 -31.95 -23.31
C LEU A 560 21.32 -30.91 -22.25
N ALA A 561 22.60 -30.49 -22.19
CA ALA A 561 23.03 -29.46 -21.24
C ALA A 561 22.38 -28.10 -21.53
N GLU A 562 22.32 -27.68 -22.80
CA GLU A 562 21.68 -26.43 -23.21
C GLU A 562 20.15 -26.45 -22.96
N MET A 563 19.49 -27.59 -23.19
CA MET A 563 18.06 -27.75 -22.90
C MET A 563 17.76 -27.59 -21.41
N ILE A 564 18.53 -28.26 -20.56
CA ILE A 564 18.38 -28.16 -19.11
C ILE A 564 18.67 -26.72 -18.67
N GLU A 565 19.75 -26.10 -19.15
CA GLU A 565 20.11 -24.71 -18.84
C GLU A 565 19.02 -23.70 -19.23
N VAL A 566 18.34 -23.92 -20.36
CA VAL A 566 17.21 -23.06 -20.76
C VAL A 566 16.02 -23.18 -19.80
N PHE A 567 15.77 -24.38 -19.29
CA PHE A 567 14.68 -24.66 -18.36
C PHE A 567 14.97 -24.19 -16.93
N THR A 568 16.18 -24.48 -16.44
CA THR A 568 16.61 -24.25 -15.05
C THR A 568 17.31 -22.90 -14.83
N GLY A 569 17.82 -22.28 -15.89
CA GLY A 569 18.71 -21.13 -15.82
C GLY A 569 20.17 -21.47 -15.46
N GLU A 570 20.47 -22.72 -15.11
CA GLU A 570 21.78 -23.17 -14.64
C GLU A 570 22.24 -24.39 -15.43
N LYS A 571 23.52 -24.40 -15.80
CA LYS A 571 24.09 -25.50 -16.57
C LYS A 571 24.29 -26.76 -15.71
N PRO A 572 23.79 -27.95 -16.13
CA PRO A 572 23.98 -29.18 -15.37
C PRO A 572 25.41 -29.74 -15.51
N PHE A 573 25.81 -30.59 -14.57
CA PHE A 573 27.03 -31.38 -14.69
C PHE A 573 26.68 -32.78 -15.21
N ILE A 574 27.13 -33.12 -16.41
CA ILE A 574 26.92 -34.45 -17.00
C ILE A 574 28.19 -35.27 -16.82
N VAL A 575 28.07 -36.38 -16.10
CA VAL A 575 29.13 -37.35 -15.81
C VAL A 575 28.87 -38.64 -16.58
N GLU A 576 29.80 -39.00 -17.46
CA GLU A 576 29.70 -40.17 -18.34
C GLU A 576 30.65 -41.28 -17.86
N TYR A 577 30.32 -42.54 -18.16
CA TYR A 577 31.06 -43.72 -17.70
C TYR A 577 32.58 -43.65 -17.93
N PHE A 578 33.01 -43.19 -19.11
CA PHE A 578 34.43 -43.10 -19.45
C PHE A 578 35.22 -42.12 -18.54
N GLN A 579 34.54 -41.15 -17.92
CA GLN A 579 35.18 -40.13 -17.09
C GLN A 579 35.62 -40.67 -15.72
N TYR A 580 34.96 -41.70 -15.21
CA TYR A 580 35.29 -42.30 -13.90
C TYR A 580 35.73 -43.77 -13.97
N LYS A 581 35.71 -44.40 -15.16
CA LYS A 581 36.13 -45.79 -15.37
C LYS A 581 37.48 -46.13 -14.74
N TYR A 582 38.48 -45.25 -14.88
CA TYR A 582 39.82 -45.48 -14.31
C TYR A 582 39.85 -45.52 -12.78
N LEU A 583 38.85 -44.94 -12.09
CA LEU A 583 38.71 -45.00 -10.63
C LEU A 583 38.14 -46.35 -10.18
N LEU A 584 37.36 -47.03 -11.02
CA LEU A 584 36.84 -48.38 -10.73
C LEU A 584 37.95 -49.43 -10.65
N GLU A 585 39.11 -49.16 -11.25
CA GLU A 585 40.30 -50.03 -11.18
C GLU A 585 41.02 -49.95 -9.82
N LYS A 586 40.72 -48.93 -9.00
CA LYS A 586 41.32 -48.72 -7.68
C LYS A 586 40.43 -49.34 -6.59
N ALA A 587 40.91 -50.41 -5.97
CA ALA A 587 40.16 -51.17 -4.95
C ALA A 587 39.60 -50.31 -3.80
N GLN A 588 40.31 -49.25 -3.40
CA GLN A 588 39.93 -48.37 -2.28
C GLN A 588 38.71 -47.48 -2.56
N VAL A 589 38.44 -47.16 -3.83
CA VAL A 589 37.37 -46.21 -4.22
C VAL A 589 36.31 -46.83 -5.14
N LYS A 590 36.53 -48.06 -5.61
CA LYS A 590 35.63 -48.77 -6.52
C LYS A 590 34.20 -48.86 -5.98
N GLU A 591 34.05 -49.26 -4.71
CA GLU A 591 32.73 -49.42 -4.07
C GLU A 591 31.95 -48.11 -4.03
N TYR A 592 32.60 -46.98 -3.72
CA TYR A 592 31.98 -45.66 -3.73
C TYR A 592 31.59 -45.20 -5.15
N MET A 593 32.44 -45.43 -6.15
CA MET A 593 32.15 -45.01 -7.53
C MET A 593 31.01 -45.82 -8.15
N GLU A 594 30.94 -47.11 -7.85
CA GLU A 594 29.83 -48.00 -8.21
C GLU A 594 28.51 -47.52 -7.59
N GLN A 595 28.53 -47.15 -6.30
CA GLN A 595 27.34 -46.64 -5.61
C GLN A 595 26.87 -45.29 -6.18
N LEU A 596 27.79 -44.38 -6.51
CA LEU A 596 27.46 -43.01 -6.94
C LEU A 596 27.04 -42.91 -8.41
N TYR A 597 27.71 -43.64 -9.31
CA TYR A 597 27.52 -43.45 -10.77
C TYR A 597 27.12 -44.73 -11.52
N GLY A 598 27.24 -45.91 -10.88
CA GLY A 598 26.93 -47.21 -11.47
C GLY A 598 28.07 -47.84 -12.27
N LEU A 599 27.81 -49.03 -12.83
CA LEU A 599 28.76 -49.81 -13.64
C LEU A 599 28.39 -49.91 -15.13
N ASP A 600 27.19 -49.45 -15.52
CA ASP A 600 26.69 -49.58 -16.89
C ASP A 600 27.37 -48.56 -17.83
N PRO A 601 28.06 -49.01 -18.90
CA PRO A 601 28.67 -48.13 -19.89
C PRO A 601 27.66 -47.25 -20.67
N TYR A 602 26.39 -47.65 -20.72
CA TYR A 602 25.33 -46.92 -21.42
C TYR A 602 24.59 -45.92 -20.51
N ARG A 603 25.05 -45.77 -19.27
CA ARG A 603 24.48 -44.85 -18.29
C ARG A 603 25.34 -43.61 -18.10
N PHE A 604 24.66 -42.47 -17.95
CA PHE A 604 25.30 -41.22 -17.52
C PHE A 604 24.46 -40.56 -16.42
N CYS A 605 25.14 -39.78 -15.57
CA CYS A 605 24.51 -39.05 -14.47
C CYS A 605 24.43 -37.57 -14.82
N VAL A 606 23.24 -37.01 -14.65
CA VAL A 606 22.98 -35.57 -14.76
C VAL A 606 22.89 -35.02 -13.34
N LEU A 607 23.94 -34.35 -12.89
CA LEU A 607 23.97 -33.73 -11.56
C LEU A 607 23.46 -32.29 -11.65
N ILE A 608 22.51 -31.95 -10.78
CA ILE A 608 21.91 -30.61 -10.70
C ILE A 608 22.13 -30.05 -9.29
N LYS A 609 22.44 -28.75 -9.21
CA LYS A 609 22.62 -28.03 -7.94
C LYS A 609 21.32 -28.02 -7.10
N PRO A 610 21.42 -27.98 -5.76
CA PRO A 610 20.26 -27.99 -4.87
C PRO A 610 19.25 -26.86 -5.17
N ASP A 611 19.75 -25.65 -5.45
CA ASP A 611 18.90 -24.45 -5.58
C ASP A 611 17.99 -24.46 -6.82
N VAL A 612 18.27 -25.37 -7.75
CA VAL A 612 17.58 -25.48 -9.04
C VAL A 612 16.31 -26.32 -8.94
N VAL A 613 16.25 -27.29 -8.02
CA VAL A 613 15.12 -28.20 -7.87
C VAL A 613 14.63 -28.15 -6.43
N LYS A 614 13.54 -27.42 -6.20
CA LYS A 614 12.97 -27.16 -4.87
C LYS A 614 11.89 -28.16 -4.49
N SER A 615 11.34 -28.88 -5.47
CA SER A 615 10.27 -29.86 -5.25
C SER A 615 10.51 -31.18 -5.99
N GLU A 616 9.95 -32.27 -5.46
CA GLU A 616 9.92 -33.56 -6.15
C GLU A 616 9.13 -33.50 -7.47
N GLU A 617 8.26 -32.50 -7.63
CA GLU A 617 7.52 -32.27 -8.87
C GLU A 617 8.41 -31.71 -9.98
N GLU A 618 9.23 -30.69 -9.67
CA GLU A 618 10.24 -30.15 -10.59
C GLU A 618 11.25 -31.22 -11.02
N ARG A 619 11.63 -32.11 -10.08
CA ARG A 619 12.50 -33.25 -10.37
C ARG A 619 11.89 -34.18 -11.42
N LYS A 620 10.61 -34.50 -11.32
CA LYS A 620 9.90 -35.36 -12.30
C LYS A 620 9.83 -34.70 -13.67
N ILE A 621 9.59 -33.39 -13.73
CA ILE A 621 9.56 -32.63 -14.98
C ILE A 621 10.94 -32.68 -15.66
N LEU A 622 12.01 -32.41 -14.92
CA LEU A 622 13.38 -32.48 -15.44
C LEU A 622 13.74 -33.89 -15.90
N GLN A 623 13.35 -34.93 -15.16
CA GLN A 623 13.55 -36.31 -15.58
C GLN A 623 12.84 -36.60 -16.91
N LYS A 624 11.59 -36.13 -17.07
CA LYS A 624 10.83 -36.27 -18.32
C LYS A 624 11.53 -35.58 -19.50
N ILE A 625 12.02 -34.35 -19.30
CA ILE A 625 12.79 -33.61 -20.32
C ILE A 625 14.06 -34.40 -20.70
N ILE A 626 14.78 -34.92 -19.71
CA ILE A 626 15.98 -35.74 -19.95
C ILE A 626 15.63 -37.01 -20.74
N ASP A 627 14.53 -37.68 -20.40
CA ASP A 627 14.09 -38.89 -21.10
C ASP A 627 13.65 -38.64 -22.54
N GLU A 628 13.11 -37.45 -22.84
CA GLU A 628 12.76 -37.03 -24.20
C GLU A 628 14.00 -36.63 -25.02
N GLU A 629 15.03 -36.08 -24.39
CA GLU A 629 16.21 -35.52 -25.07
C GLU A 629 17.44 -36.45 -25.08
N LYS A 630 17.42 -37.54 -24.30
CA LYS A 630 18.55 -38.47 -24.22
C LYS A 630 18.83 -39.17 -25.56
N PRO A 631 20.09 -39.51 -25.85
CA PRO A 631 20.42 -40.37 -26.98
C PRO A 631 19.66 -41.69 -26.92
N ALA A 632 19.32 -42.24 -28.10
CA ALA A 632 18.72 -43.56 -28.18
C ALA A 632 19.61 -44.62 -27.51
N TYR A 633 18.98 -45.58 -26.82
CA TYR A 633 19.66 -46.67 -26.10
C TYR A 633 20.60 -46.23 -24.96
N SER A 634 20.43 -45.02 -24.40
CA SER A 634 21.14 -44.58 -23.20
C SER A 634 20.20 -44.47 -21.98
N GLU A 635 20.75 -44.70 -20.79
CA GLU A 635 20.07 -44.46 -19.51
C GLU A 635 20.61 -43.18 -18.87
N ALA A 636 19.71 -42.29 -18.46
CA ALA A 636 20.07 -41.02 -17.85
C ALA A 636 19.56 -40.98 -16.42
N GLN A 637 20.48 -40.91 -15.45
CA GLN A 637 20.14 -40.78 -14.04
C GLN A 637 20.21 -39.32 -13.62
N LEU A 638 19.08 -38.73 -13.25
CA LEU A 638 19.04 -37.42 -12.60
C LEU A 638 19.42 -37.53 -11.12
N VAL A 639 20.46 -36.80 -10.72
CA VAL A 639 20.92 -36.70 -9.33
C VAL A 639 20.81 -35.23 -8.90
N VAL A 640 19.86 -34.94 -8.02
CA VAL A 640 19.76 -33.62 -7.37
C VAL A 640 20.71 -33.63 -6.18
N LEU A 641 21.67 -32.71 -6.18
CA LEU A 641 22.66 -32.60 -5.13
C LEU A 641 22.02 -31.98 -3.88
N GLU A 642 22.23 -32.58 -2.71
CA GLU A 642 21.78 -32.01 -1.44
C GLU A 642 22.80 -30.99 -0.90
N PRO A 643 22.38 -29.91 -0.21
CA PRO A 643 23.30 -28.95 0.40
C PRO A 643 23.86 -29.49 1.74
N ARG A 644 24.44 -30.70 1.72
CA ARG A 644 24.91 -31.43 2.91
C ARG A 644 26.28 -32.04 2.68
N ILE A 645 27.05 -32.15 3.77
CA ILE A 645 28.38 -32.75 3.78
C ILE A 645 28.28 -34.12 4.44
N TYR A 646 28.09 -35.17 3.64
CA TYR A 646 28.19 -36.55 4.09
C TYR A 646 29.30 -37.27 3.32
N LEU A 647 30.21 -37.92 4.06
CA LEU A 647 31.26 -38.71 3.44
C LEU A 647 30.65 -39.94 2.75
N GLY A 648 31.09 -40.23 1.52
CA GLY A 648 30.61 -41.35 0.72
C GLY A 648 29.35 -41.08 -0.10
N THR A 649 28.81 -39.85 -0.10
CA THR A 649 27.69 -39.42 -0.96
C THR A 649 28.14 -38.37 -1.99
N HIS A 650 27.20 -37.84 -2.78
CA HIS A 650 27.45 -36.77 -3.76
C HIS A 650 27.74 -35.42 -3.08
N SER A 651 28.91 -35.28 -2.44
CA SER A 651 29.40 -34.03 -1.84
C SER A 651 30.59 -33.49 -2.64
N TYR A 652 30.41 -32.34 -3.29
CA TYR A 652 31.41 -31.69 -4.13
C TYR A 652 31.71 -30.29 -3.62
N LEU A 653 32.98 -30.03 -3.34
CA LEU A 653 33.45 -28.74 -2.86
C LEU A 653 33.18 -27.64 -3.90
N GLY A 654 32.58 -26.53 -3.47
CA GLY A 654 32.22 -25.40 -4.34
C GLY A 654 30.97 -25.62 -5.21
N ILE A 655 30.28 -26.77 -5.08
CA ILE A 655 29.02 -27.03 -5.81
C ILE A 655 27.84 -27.14 -4.83
N ASN A 656 27.89 -28.03 -3.85
CA ASN A 656 26.80 -28.28 -2.88
C ASN A 656 27.27 -28.33 -1.43
N THR A 657 28.53 -27.95 -1.19
CA THR A 657 29.12 -27.86 0.14
C THR A 657 29.16 -26.40 0.57
N PHE A 658 28.29 -26.02 1.51
CA PHE A 658 28.17 -24.66 2.05
C PHE A 658 28.46 -24.64 3.57
N LEU A 659 29.05 -23.55 4.06
CA LEU A 659 29.14 -23.27 5.50
C LEU A 659 27.89 -22.44 5.87
N SER A 660 26.97 -23.01 6.64
CA SER A 660 25.73 -22.32 7.05
C SER A 660 25.97 -21.32 8.18
N GLU A 661 25.33 -20.15 8.14
CA GLU A 661 25.16 -19.28 9.31
C GLU A 661 23.98 -19.78 10.16
N PRO A 662 24.05 -19.71 11.51
CA PRO A 662 22.95 -20.12 12.37
C PRO A 662 21.73 -19.20 12.19
N THR A 663 20.61 -19.75 11.72
CA THR A 663 19.35 -19.02 11.54
C THR A 663 18.49 -19.13 12.80
N LEU A 664 17.88 -18.02 13.24
CA LEU A 664 16.92 -17.99 14.35
C LEU A 664 15.61 -18.67 13.90
N LEU A 665 15.20 -19.72 14.63
CA LEU A 665 13.95 -20.44 14.39
C LEU A 665 12.80 -19.73 15.11
N VAL A 666 11.67 -19.52 14.42
CA VAL A 666 10.39 -19.15 15.03
C VAL A 666 9.47 -20.37 14.91
N LEU A 667 9.01 -20.91 16.03
CA LEU A 667 8.04 -22.01 16.07
C LEU A 667 6.64 -21.47 15.78
N ASP A 668 6.08 -21.86 14.64
CA ASP A 668 4.65 -21.71 14.31
C ASP A 668 4.05 -23.07 13.89
N ASP A 669 2.73 -23.16 13.73
CA ASP A 669 2.02 -24.39 13.37
C ASP A 669 2.35 -24.91 11.94
N ARG A 670 3.29 -24.28 11.23
CA ARG A 670 3.65 -24.57 9.83
C ARG A 670 5.13 -24.92 9.65
N THR A 671 5.96 -24.84 10.68
CA THR A 671 7.40 -25.08 10.60
C THR A 671 7.80 -26.36 11.33
N SER A 672 8.60 -27.19 10.68
CA SER A 672 9.25 -28.35 11.31
C SER A 672 10.69 -27.99 11.67
N MET A 673 11.17 -28.45 12.83
CA MET A 673 12.55 -28.19 13.26
C MET A 673 13.55 -28.79 12.26
N PRO A 674 14.50 -28.00 11.74
CA PRO A 674 15.67 -28.54 11.06
C PRO A 674 16.44 -29.48 11.99
N ASN A 675 17.00 -30.56 11.46
CA ASN A 675 17.80 -31.54 12.22
C ASN A 675 19.06 -30.94 12.90
N ASN A 676 19.38 -29.67 12.62
CA ASN A 676 20.56 -28.97 13.13
C ASN A 676 20.20 -27.90 14.19
N THR A 677 18.96 -27.88 14.66
CA THR A 677 18.47 -26.89 15.64
C THR A 677 18.66 -27.37 17.07
N VAL A 678 19.31 -26.55 17.90
CA VAL A 678 19.37 -26.74 19.36
C VAL A 678 18.24 -25.92 19.98
N LEU A 679 17.30 -26.58 20.66
CA LEU A 679 16.26 -25.92 21.46
C LEU A 679 16.83 -25.52 22.82
N ILE A 680 16.75 -24.23 23.15
CA ILE A 680 17.01 -23.71 24.49
C ILE A 680 15.84 -22.78 24.81
N ASP A 681 14.99 -23.14 25.76
CA ASP A 681 13.90 -22.27 26.24
C ASP A 681 14.46 -21.39 27.37
N LEU A 682 14.98 -20.22 27.00
CA LEU A 682 15.71 -19.33 27.91
C LEU A 682 14.79 -18.45 28.78
N ASP A 683 13.52 -18.27 28.40
CA ASP A 683 12.67 -17.19 28.95
C ASP A 683 11.49 -17.67 29.83
N ARG A 684 11.31 -18.98 30.02
CA ARG A 684 10.19 -19.52 30.82
C ARG A 684 10.53 -19.97 32.24
N ASP A 685 11.81 -20.17 32.58
CA ASP A 685 12.20 -20.72 33.89
C ASP A 685 12.23 -19.71 35.05
N ASN A 686 12.18 -18.40 34.78
CA ASN A 686 12.48 -17.37 35.79
C ASN A 686 11.28 -16.51 36.24
N ARG A 687 10.04 -16.99 36.03
CA ARG A 687 8.84 -16.26 36.49
C ARG A 687 8.55 -16.54 37.97
N ILE A 688 8.91 -15.59 38.83
CA ILE A 688 8.51 -15.55 40.24
C ILE A 688 6.97 -15.51 40.32
N GLY A 689 6.39 -16.50 40.99
CA GLY A 689 4.94 -16.60 41.21
C GLY A 689 4.16 -17.51 40.25
N LEU A 690 4.80 -18.07 39.21
CA LEU A 690 4.18 -19.09 38.33
C LEU A 690 4.84 -20.47 38.50
N HIS A 691 6.17 -20.55 38.50
CA HIS A 691 6.91 -21.82 38.67
C HIS A 691 7.97 -21.81 39.78
N THR A 692 8.41 -20.65 40.26
CA THR A 692 9.41 -20.53 41.34
C THR A 692 8.73 -20.05 42.63
N ARG A 693 8.84 -20.83 43.71
CA ARG A 693 8.34 -20.44 45.05
C ARG A 693 9.46 -19.75 45.84
N LEU A 694 9.20 -18.55 46.33
CA LEU A 694 10.12 -17.82 47.20
C LEU A 694 10.34 -18.63 48.50
N GLU A 695 11.60 -18.73 48.95
CA GLU A 695 12.10 -19.53 50.09
C GLU A 695 12.18 -21.06 49.89
N LEU A 696 11.80 -21.57 48.71
CA LEU A 696 11.94 -23.00 48.38
C LEU A 696 12.90 -23.23 47.21
N ASP A 697 12.76 -22.45 46.13
CA ASP A 697 13.52 -22.65 44.89
C ASP A 697 14.52 -21.50 44.60
N ALA A 698 14.50 -20.43 45.41
CA ALA A 698 15.48 -19.35 45.37
C ALA A 698 15.58 -18.66 46.75
N ASN A 699 16.80 -18.32 47.17
CA ASN A 699 17.09 -17.49 48.34
C ASN A 699 17.64 -16.14 47.90
N LEU A 700 17.17 -15.07 48.55
CA LEU A 700 17.75 -13.74 48.43
C LEU A 700 18.95 -13.63 49.38
N GLU A 701 20.13 -13.37 48.83
CA GLU A 701 21.24 -12.74 49.57
C GLU A 701 21.22 -11.22 49.36
#